data_AF-A0A8G1ZTW8-F1
#
_entry.id   AF-A0A8G1ZTW8-F1
#
_cell.length_a   1.000
_cell.length_b   1.000
_cell.length_c   1.000
_cell.angle_alpha   90.00
_cell.angle_beta   90.00
_cell.angle_gamma   90.00
#
_symmetry.space_group_name_H-M   'P 1'
#
loop_
_entity.id
_entity.type
_entity.pdbx_description
1 polymer ?
#
loop_
_entity_poly.entity_id
_entity_poly.type
_entity_poly.pdbx_seq_one_letter_code
_entity_poly.pdbx_strand_id
1 'polypeptide(L)'
;MTGEGATGARGAAAGDEPPLEHLIAAATVRIHGRRPGYDPSGPDEGVRTFLGSGFFVAPNWVLTCAHVALAEGGGLVDVVHEPEPGGPPAVVPGEVAVALPETPPRPGEGWAAPDLALIRLQKPADHACVHLAEQPLTDHGRQSGGRSGLLLGFAGWFRSGHRLSRYDGTVTVLGRIGWGADEELRLGDDDLPDGVSGGPVFDPHRGEVVALVKSRRTREQGGTAVRTGQLRHLPVAAVPPPAAAPAPAGSGAHTRAYAPEDHGPGHPAGAAWPPPDPAPDPGDLYQEVLRGHDRFHRDRLRHADRDGAPPAWADTQAVLDGARTIPFGPRERTLLLGALGELPPPPSTAGLTALLRSVPGCASAARTVPPPRAWRDGLGGLYESHATDEGRRLAVLRYVVAVLHTPRSHHDPGTAEAEAALRTWLHRTTAALDRPVRGEITAELRRHAAAPAPPPPQDPARGTRHSVLLELTRRPWEQDSFDWRIGLLPAPGPPRPAGAPAEGPPDPPEPEPLHDDHTGTPLAELPARLAGPLARAFTLADEPGTPALLQVALERDVLGLPVDTWPAGPGGPPLGRLRPVVVRPAEPPGGAGGPDPVADRYHRWRWTHDDAPLAPGIRGRVLDCEAGTRVPVPSTDQLRSLAHASVPVLCHYRGYGHAGSAEALARLVDGGFGVALWRRGTGGPERMCAEFHRRAEAELARARTAQRLPGLVHALRAALAEGRTDSFWADGVALLYDDPHQPLPGSDDLFAPL
;
A
#
# COMPACT_ATOMS: atom_id res chain seq x y z
N MET A 1 2.19 -25.59 -72.20
CA MET A 1 3.37 -26.49 -72.20
C MET A 1 4.51 -25.67 -71.63
N THR A 2 5.07 -25.86 -70.45
CA THR A 2 5.19 -26.92 -69.41
C THR A 2 5.40 -26.14 -68.08
N GLY A 3 5.09 -26.53 -66.84
CA GLY A 3 4.62 -27.74 -66.16
C GLY A 3 4.72 -27.44 -64.64
N GLU A 4 3.90 -28.13 -63.83
CA GLU A 4 4.03 -28.35 -62.36
C GLU A 4 3.93 -27.11 -61.42
N GLY A 5 2.94 -26.97 -60.51
CA GLY A 5 2.10 -27.96 -59.87
C GLY A 5 2.73 -28.52 -58.59
N ALA A 6 3.16 -27.67 -57.65
CA ALA A 6 3.59 -28.07 -56.31
C ALA A 6 2.63 -27.51 -55.25
N THR A 7 1.71 -28.39 -54.84
CA THR A 7 0.94 -28.32 -53.61
C THR A 7 1.88 -28.27 -52.40
N GLY A 8 1.83 -27.19 -51.63
CA GLY A 8 2.46 -27.06 -50.33
C GLY A 8 1.43 -26.58 -49.32
N ALA A 9 0.92 -27.51 -48.52
CA ALA A 9 -0.10 -27.30 -47.50
C ALA A 9 0.34 -26.24 -46.46
N ARG A 10 -0.46 -25.17 -46.32
CA ARG A 10 -0.62 -24.41 -45.06
C ARG A 10 -2.04 -24.61 -44.55
N GLY A 11 -2.34 -25.85 -44.19
CA GLY A 11 -3.40 -26.18 -43.26
C GLY A 11 -2.72 -26.78 -42.04
N ALA A 12 -2.39 -25.95 -41.06
CA ALA A 12 -1.89 -26.39 -39.77
C ALA A 12 -2.78 -25.75 -38.69
N ALA A 13 -3.70 -26.57 -38.18
CA ALA A 13 -4.42 -26.52 -36.91
C ALA A 13 -4.77 -25.13 -36.33
N ALA A 14 -5.93 -24.59 -36.72
CA ALA A 14 -6.76 -23.81 -35.80
C ALA A 14 -7.67 -24.81 -35.08
N GLY A 15 -7.30 -25.20 -33.86
CA GLY A 15 -8.08 -26.16 -33.06
C GLY A 15 -7.22 -26.88 -32.03
N ASP A 16 -6.96 -26.20 -30.90
CA ASP A 16 -6.72 -26.81 -29.57
C ASP A 16 -6.47 -25.77 -28.45
N GLU A 17 -6.65 -24.46 -28.69
CA GLU A 17 -6.60 -23.47 -27.61
C GLU A 17 -7.87 -23.56 -26.75
N PRO A 18 -7.76 -23.64 -25.41
CA PRO A 18 -8.92 -23.70 -24.54
C PRO A 18 -9.70 -22.39 -24.66
N PRO A 19 -11.04 -22.45 -24.75
CA PRO A 19 -11.88 -21.26 -24.72
C PRO A 19 -11.57 -20.43 -23.47
N LEU A 20 -11.63 -19.10 -23.56
CA LEU A 20 -11.42 -18.18 -22.43
C LEU A 20 -12.22 -18.61 -21.18
N GLU A 21 -13.44 -19.08 -21.39
CA GLU A 21 -14.34 -19.62 -20.36
C GLU A 21 -13.69 -20.75 -19.55
N HIS A 22 -12.92 -21.64 -20.18
CA HIS A 22 -12.23 -22.74 -19.49
C HIS A 22 -11.11 -22.22 -18.58
N LEU A 23 -10.34 -21.23 -19.05
CA LEU A 23 -9.29 -20.61 -18.24
C LEU A 23 -9.86 -19.85 -17.03
N ILE A 24 -10.96 -19.11 -17.25
CA ILE A 24 -11.69 -18.43 -16.18
C ILE A 24 -12.24 -19.46 -15.18
N ALA A 25 -12.85 -20.54 -15.67
CA ALA A 25 -13.40 -21.61 -14.84
C ALA A 25 -12.36 -22.38 -14.03
N ALA A 26 -11.15 -22.58 -14.58
CA ALA A 26 -10.03 -23.23 -13.89
C ALA A 26 -9.37 -22.32 -12.85
N ALA A 27 -9.37 -21.00 -13.06
CA ALA A 27 -8.86 -20.03 -12.10
C ALA A 27 -9.87 -19.68 -11.00
N THR A 28 -11.16 -19.97 -11.19
CA THR A 28 -12.25 -19.69 -10.25
C THR A 28 -12.37 -20.79 -9.20
N VAL A 29 -12.39 -20.40 -7.93
CA VAL A 29 -12.38 -21.31 -6.78
C VAL A 29 -13.65 -21.18 -5.94
N ARG A 30 -13.93 -22.22 -5.16
CA ARG A 30 -14.93 -22.19 -4.09
C ARG A 30 -14.24 -21.88 -2.77
N ILE A 31 -14.89 -21.06 -1.94
CA ILE A 31 -14.42 -20.72 -0.59
C ILE A 31 -15.36 -21.38 0.41
N HIS A 32 -14.78 -22.11 1.35
CA HIS A 32 -15.51 -22.85 2.38
C HIS A 32 -15.05 -22.45 3.77
N GLY A 33 -15.98 -22.45 4.73
CA GLY A 33 -15.68 -22.32 6.14
C GLY A 33 -14.88 -23.53 6.62
N ARG A 34 -13.74 -23.29 7.27
CA ARG A 34 -12.84 -24.38 7.70
C ARG A 34 -13.41 -25.09 8.93
N ARG A 35 -13.68 -26.38 8.80
CA ARG A 35 -14.17 -27.23 9.91
C ARG A 35 -13.31 -28.49 10.02
N PRO A 36 -12.58 -28.70 11.13
CA PRO A 36 -11.74 -29.88 11.30
C PRO A 36 -12.52 -31.19 11.13
N GLY A 37 -12.02 -32.09 10.29
CA GLY A 37 -12.60 -33.42 10.06
C GLY A 37 -13.71 -33.48 9.00
N TYR A 38 -14.01 -32.38 8.31
CA TYR A 38 -15.01 -32.30 7.23
C TYR A 38 -14.34 -32.19 5.86
N ASP A 39 -14.95 -32.80 4.83
CA ASP A 39 -14.46 -32.73 3.45
C ASP A 39 -15.29 -31.72 2.63
N PRO A 40 -14.76 -30.51 2.36
CA PRO A 40 -15.48 -29.49 1.62
C PRO A 40 -15.68 -29.84 0.13
N SER A 41 -15.04 -30.90 -0.38
CA SER A 41 -15.24 -31.40 -1.73
C SER A 41 -16.47 -32.32 -1.87
N GLY A 42 -16.99 -32.85 -0.75
CA GLY A 42 -18.14 -33.74 -0.73
C GLY A 42 -19.47 -33.04 -1.09
N PRO A 43 -20.48 -33.78 -1.62
CA PRO A 43 -21.71 -33.19 -2.13
C PRO A 43 -22.57 -32.52 -1.05
N ASP A 44 -22.74 -33.16 0.11
CA ASP A 44 -23.58 -32.63 1.19
C ASP A 44 -22.83 -31.61 2.07
N GLU A 45 -21.60 -31.94 2.45
CA GLU A 45 -20.77 -31.09 3.32
C GLU A 45 -20.25 -29.84 2.59
N GLY A 46 -19.91 -29.98 1.30
CA GLY A 46 -19.53 -28.86 0.45
C GLY A 46 -20.62 -27.80 0.37
N VAL A 47 -21.88 -28.19 0.17
CA VAL A 47 -23.01 -27.24 0.14
C VAL A 47 -23.21 -26.53 1.47
N ARG A 48 -22.99 -27.23 2.60
CA ARG A 48 -23.16 -26.68 3.95
C ARG A 48 -22.07 -25.70 4.37
N THR A 49 -20.84 -25.92 3.90
CA THR A 49 -19.66 -25.12 4.28
C THR A 49 -19.33 -24.02 3.27
N PHE A 50 -19.92 -24.05 2.07
CA PHE A 50 -19.70 -23.06 1.03
C PHE A 50 -20.03 -21.63 1.48
N LEU A 51 -19.12 -20.68 1.27
CA LEU A 51 -19.29 -19.29 1.66
C LEU A 51 -19.49 -18.39 0.43
N GLY A 52 -18.80 -18.72 -0.66
CA GLY A 52 -18.84 -17.95 -1.90
C GLY A 52 -17.71 -18.35 -2.84
N SER A 53 -17.44 -17.49 -3.81
CA SER A 53 -16.46 -17.71 -4.87
C SER A 53 -15.19 -16.89 -4.65
N GLY A 54 -14.14 -17.24 -5.36
CA GLY A 54 -12.91 -16.47 -5.46
C GLY A 54 -12.20 -16.80 -6.75
N PHE A 55 -11.02 -16.23 -6.97
CA PHE A 55 -10.15 -16.66 -8.06
C PHE A 55 -8.68 -16.46 -7.74
N PHE A 56 -7.83 -17.27 -8.36
CA PHE A 56 -6.39 -17.13 -8.28
C PHE A 56 -5.92 -15.85 -8.98
N VAL A 57 -5.27 -14.99 -8.21
CA VAL A 57 -4.79 -13.68 -8.66
C VAL A 57 -3.26 -13.63 -8.76
N ALA A 58 -2.56 -14.48 -8.01
CA ALA A 58 -1.11 -14.70 -8.10
C ALA A 58 -0.78 -16.08 -7.52
N PRO A 59 0.46 -16.60 -7.65
CA PRO A 59 0.86 -17.85 -7.01
C PRO A 59 0.55 -17.84 -5.51
N ASN A 60 -0.24 -18.80 -5.05
CA ASN A 60 -0.68 -18.94 -3.64
C ASN A 60 -1.62 -17.84 -3.13
N TRP A 61 -2.18 -17.01 -4.01
CA TRP A 61 -3.05 -15.90 -3.63
C TRP A 61 -4.40 -16.00 -4.33
N VAL A 62 -5.46 -16.00 -3.52
CA VAL A 62 -6.86 -15.95 -3.97
C VAL A 62 -7.46 -14.59 -3.61
N LEU A 63 -8.12 -13.97 -4.58
CA LEU A 63 -8.91 -12.76 -4.41
C LEU A 63 -10.39 -13.13 -4.26
N THR A 64 -11.07 -12.48 -3.31
CA THR A 64 -12.52 -12.64 -3.06
C THR A 64 -13.09 -11.38 -2.38
N CYS A 65 -14.37 -11.40 -2.02
CA CYS A 65 -14.99 -10.38 -1.18
C CYS A 65 -14.68 -10.59 0.30
N ALA A 66 -14.58 -9.51 1.07
CA ALA A 66 -14.36 -9.56 2.51
C ALA A 66 -15.51 -10.28 3.21
N HIS A 67 -16.76 -10.05 2.79
CA HIS A 67 -17.91 -10.75 3.35
C HIS A 67 -17.92 -12.26 3.12
N VAL A 68 -17.25 -12.75 2.07
CA VAL A 68 -17.10 -14.19 1.81
C VAL A 68 -16.02 -14.75 2.73
N ALA A 69 -14.86 -14.09 2.76
CA ALA A 69 -13.69 -14.52 3.54
C ALA A 69 -13.94 -14.51 5.06
N LEU A 70 -14.75 -13.56 5.54
CA LEU A 70 -15.03 -13.35 6.96
C LEU A 70 -16.43 -13.83 7.40
N ALA A 71 -17.15 -14.58 6.54
CA ALA A 71 -18.52 -15.00 6.83
C ALA A 71 -18.68 -15.77 8.16
N GLU A 72 -17.68 -16.56 8.55
CA GLU A 72 -17.65 -17.31 9.82
C GLU A 72 -16.71 -16.70 10.88
N GLY A 73 -16.14 -15.51 10.64
CA GLY A 73 -15.32 -14.75 11.60
C GLY A 73 -13.93 -15.33 11.94
N GLY A 74 -13.55 -16.49 11.39
CA GLY A 74 -12.37 -17.25 11.83
C GLY A 74 -11.06 -17.00 11.08
N GLY A 75 -11.01 -16.14 10.06
CA GLY A 75 -9.81 -15.82 9.28
C GLY A 75 -9.14 -17.00 8.56
N LEU A 76 -9.65 -18.21 8.71
CA LEU A 76 -9.19 -19.45 8.09
C LEU A 76 -10.31 -20.04 7.24
N VAL A 77 -9.97 -20.42 6.02
CA VAL A 77 -10.90 -20.97 5.04
C VAL A 77 -10.28 -22.17 4.34
N ASP A 78 -11.11 -23.01 3.74
CA ASP A 78 -10.66 -24.02 2.78
C ASP A 78 -10.98 -23.54 1.36
N VAL A 79 -9.96 -23.52 0.51
CA VAL A 79 -10.07 -23.17 -0.91
C VAL A 79 -10.17 -24.46 -1.70
N VAL A 80 -11.27 -24.62 -2.45
CA VAL A 80 -11.48 -25.76 -3.33
C VAL A 80 -11.38 -25.31 -4.78
N HIS A 81 -10.43 -25.88 -5.53
CA HIS A 81 -10.20 -25.55 -6.93
C HIS A 81 -10.19 -26.80 -7.81
N GLU A 82 -10.50 -26.63 -9.08
CA GLU A 82 -10.49 -27.69 -10.09
C GLU A 82 -9.48 -27.29 -11.17
N PRO A 83 -8.23 -27.79 -11.10
CA PRO A 83 -7.15 -27.40 -12.01
C PRO A 83 -7.50 -27.64 -13.48
N GLU A 84 -8.24 -28.72 -13.73
CA GLU A 84 -8.81 -29.06 -15.02
C GLU A 84 -10.35 -28.98 -14.93
N PRO A 85 -11.04 -28.35 -15.89
CA PRO A 85 -12.49 -28.31 -15.93
C PRO A 85 -13.09 -29.73 -15.88
N GLY A 86 -13.84 -30.03 -14.81
CA GLY A 86 -14.44 -31.36 -14.59
C GLY A 86 -13.51 -32.41 -13.98
N GLY A 87 -12.26 -32.04 -13.65
CA GLY A 87 -11.31 -32.87 -12.90
C GLY A 87 -11.64 -32.97 -11.40
N PRO A 88 -10.93 -33.82 -10.65
CA PRO A 88 -11.14 -33.95 -9.21
C PRO A 88 -10.78 -32.64 -8.49
N PRO A 89 -11.61 -32.18 -7.54
CA PRO A 89 -11.33 -30.97 -6.78
C PRO A 89 -10.13 -31.16 -5.84
N ALA A 90 -9.25 -30.17 -5.80
CA ALA A 90 -8.18 -30.06 -4.82
C ALA A 90 -8.59 -29.10 -3.70
N VAL A 91 -8.36 -29.51 -2.46
CA VAL A 91 -8.67 -28.72 -1.26
C VAL A 91 -7.36 -28.22 -0.64
N VAL A 92 -7.24 -26.90 -0.49
CA VAL A 92 -6.05 -26.25 0.07
C VAL A 92 -6.47 -25.29 1.19
N PRO A 93 -5.95 -25.46 2.41
CA PRO A 93 -6.21 -24.50 3.49
C PRO A 93 -5.65 -23.12 3.16
N GLY A 94 -6.42 -22.08 3.47
CA GLY A 94 -6.05 -20.68 3.28
C GLY A 94 -6.21 -19.86 4.56
N GLU A 95 -5.42 -18.81 4.65
CA GLU A 95 -5.48 -17.79 5.69
C GLU A 95 -5.82 -16.44 5.06
N VAL A 96 -6.80 -15.74 5.63
CA VAL A 96 -7.16 -14.38 5.21
C VAL A 96 -6.04 -13.44 5.65
N ALA A 97 -5.17 -13.08 4.71
CA ALA A 97 -4.03 -12.19 4.99
C ALA A 97 -4.50 -10.75 5.23
N VAL A 98 -5.57 -10.35 4.54
CA VAL A 98 -6.18 -9.02 4.68
C VAL A 98 -7.61 -9.05 4.15
N ALA A 99 -8.49 -8.30 4.80
CA ALA A 99 -9.86 -8.05 4.38
C ALA A 99 -10.18 -6.56 4.58
N LEU A 100 -10.88 -5.96 3.62
CA LEU A 100 -11.27 -4.56 3.62
C LEU A 100 -12.78 -4.45 3.39
N PRO A 101 -13.57 -3.95 4.36
CA PRO A 101 -13.17 -3.63 5.73
C PRO A 101 -12.74 -4.87 6.53
N GLU A 102 -11.85 -4.66 7.52
CA GLU A 102 -11.31 -5.75 8.36
C GLU A 102 -12.36 -6.32 9.32
N THR A 103 -13.29 -5.48 9.76
CA THR A 103 -14.34 -5.87 10.70
C THR A 103 -15.65 -6.09 9.96
N PRO A 104 -16.33 -7.24 10.17
CA PRO A 104 -17.67 -7.45 9.68
C PRO A 104 -18.63 -6.36 10.19
N PRO A 105 -19.56 -5.88 9.34
CA PRO A 105 -20.58 -4.92 9.75
C PRO A 105 -21.54 -5.54 10.77
N ARG A 106 -22.32 -4.71 11.46
CA ARG A 106 -23.34 -5.20 12.38
C ARG A 106 -24.41 -5.98 11.60
N PRO A 107 -25.10 -6.96 12.23
CA PRO A 107 -26.20 -7.67 11.57
C PRO A 107 -27.24 -6.69 10.99
N GLY A 108 -27.49 -6.79 9.68
CA GLY A 108 -28.43 -5.92 8.95
C GLY A 108 -27.79 -4.73 8.22
N GLU A 109 -26.51 -4.43 8.47
CA GLU A 109 -25.73 -3.43 7.72
C GLU A 109 -25.02 -4.10 6.52
N GLY A 110 -24.90 -3.37 5.41
CA GLY A 110 -24.16 -3.82 4.23
C GLY A 110 -22.65 -3.67 4.43
N TRP A 111 -21.87 -4.49 3.74
CA TRP A 111 -20.41 -4.35 3.71
C TRP A 111 -20.02 -3.09 2.94
N ALA A 112 -19.24 -2.21 3.59
CA ALA A 112 -18.70 -1.01 2.95
C ALA A 112 -17.74 -1.36 1.81
N ALA A 113 -17.56 -0.45 0.86
CA ALA A 113 -16.51 -0.56 -0.15
C ALA A 113 -15.11 -0.53 0.53
N PRO A 114 -14.09 -1.21 -0.03
CA PRO A 114 -14.12 -1.97 -1.29
C PRO A 114 -14.61 -3.41 -1.15
N ASP A 115 -15.00 -3.92 0.03
CA ASP A 115 -15.43 -5.31 0.27
C ASP A 115 -14.57 -6.36 -0.45
N LEU A 116 -13.28 -6.39 -0.11
CA LEU A 116 -12.26 -7.17 -0.80
C LEU A 116 -11.36 -7.88 0.21
N ALA A 117 -10.97 -9.12 -0.08
CA ALA A 117 -10.04 -9.87 0.75
C ALA A 117 -9.05 -10.69 -0.08
N LEU A 118 -7.85 -10.85 0.48
CA LEU A 118 -6.81 -11.74 -0.04
C LEU A 118 -6.64 -12.93 0.91
N ILE A 119 -6.69 -14.12 0.33
CA ILE A 119 -6.42 -15.38 1.02
C ILE A 119 -5.07 -15.90 0.54
N ARG A 120 -4.15 -16.13 1.48
CA ARG A 120 -2.88 -16.80 1.25
C ARG A 120 -3.06 -18.29 1.45
N LEU A 121 -2.68 -19.10 0.46
CA LEU A 121 -2.68 -20.55 0.62
C LEU A 121 -1.57 -21.00 1.57
N GLN A 122 -1.87 -21.96 2.44
CA GLN A 122 -0.90 -22.53 3.40
C GLN A 122 0.04 -23.54 2.74
N LYS A 123 -0.24 -23.97 1.51
CA LYS A 123 0.59 -24.87 0.72
C LYS A 123 0.58 -24.43 -0.75
N PRO A 124 1.70 -24.62 -1.48
CA PRO A 124 1.72 -24.41 -2.92
C PRO A 124 0.67 -25.27 -3.64
N ALA A 125 0.02 -24.67 -4.64
CA ALA A 125 -0.94 -25.35 -5.50
C ALA A 125 -0.62 -25.04 -6.97
N ASP A 126 -0.78 -26.02 -7.86
CA ASP A 126 -0.80 -25.74 -9.29
C ASP A 126 -2.19 -25.27 -9.68
N HIS A 127 -2.24 -24.11 -10.34
CA HIS A 127 -3.49 -23.45 -10.67
C HIS A 127 -3.38 -22.63 -11.96
N ALA A 128 -4.52 -22.41 -12.60
CA ALA A 128 -4.65 -21.29 -13.54
C ALA A 128 -4.68 -19.98 -12.74
N CYS A 129 -4.20 -18.89 -13.33
CA CYS A 129 -4.25 -17.56 -12.72
C CYS A 129 -4.90 -16.62 -13.73
N VAL A 130 -5.89 -15.84 -13.30
CA VAL A 130 -6.51 -14.86 -14.19
C VAL A 130 -5.50 -13.80 -14.62
N HIS A 131 -5.71 -13.15 -15.76
CA HIS A 131 -4.95 -11.95 -16.14
C HIS A 131 -5.71 -10.69 -15.73
N LEU A 132 -5.07 -9.78 -14.98
CA LEU A 132 -5.70 -8.56 -14.48
C LEU A 132 -5.56 -7.41 -15.48
N ALA A 133 -6.63 -6.65 -15.70
CA ALA A 133 -6.59 -5.44 -16.51
C ALA A 133 -5.75 -4.32 -15.86
N GLU A 134 -4.97 -3.60 -16.66
CA GLU A 134 -4.32 -2.34 -16.32
C GLU A 134 -5.17 -1.14 -16.74
N GLN A 135 -6.04 -1.33 -17.73
CA GLN A 135 -6.89 -0.27 -18.27
C GLN A 135 -8.05 0.02 -17.30
N PRO A 136 -8.24 1.30 -16.92
CA PRO A 136 -9.47 1.69 -16.26
C PRO A 136 -10.66 1.41 -17.21
N LEU A 137 -11.82 1.04 -16.64
CA LEU A 137 -13.07 0.85 -17.39
C LEU A 137 -13.66 2.17 -17.93
N THR A 138 -12.82 3.17 -18.21
CA THR A 138 -13.23 4.49 -18.69
C THR A 138 -13.46 4.44 -20.20
N ASP A 139 -14.71 4.67 -20.61
CA ASP A 139 -15.12 5.07 -21.96
C ASP A 139 -15.16 4.03 -23.09
N HIS A 140 -15.17 2.73 -22.82
CA HIS A 140 -15.53 1.74 -23.86
C HIS A 140 -17.02 1.78 -24.28
N GLY A 141 -17.86 2.53 -23.57
CA GLY A 141 -19.30 2.64 -23.87
C GLY A 141 -19.76 3.89 -24.65
N ARG A 142 -18.86 4.84 -25.00
CA ARG A 142 -19.28 6.08 -25.68
C ARG A 142 -18.98 6.11 -27.18
N GLN A 143 -18.71 4.95 -27.79
CA GLN A 143 -18.64 4.84 -29.24
C GLN A 143 -20.06 4.71 -29.82
N SER A 144 -20.47 5.76 -30.53
CA SER A 144 -21.63 5.83 -31.43
C SER A 144 -23.03 5.68 -30.80
N GLY A 145 -23.54 6.76 -30.20
CA GLY A 145 -24.97 7.14 -30.25
C GLY A 145 -26.03 6.20 -29.64
N GLY A 146 -25.66 5.08 -29.02
CA GLY A 146 -26.57 4.13 -28.39
C GLY A 146 -26.54 4.18 -26.87
N ARG A 147 -27.69 3.94 -26.21
CA ARG A 147 -27.85 3.91 -24.74
C ARG A 147 -27.39 2.58 -24.09
N SER A 148 -26.54 1.79 -24.74
CA SER A 148 -26.16 0.45 -24.24
C SER A 148 -24.86 0.51 -23.44
N GLY A 149 -24.86 0.02 -22.20
CA GLY A 149 -23.66 -0.04 -21.35
C GLY A 149 -22.62 -1.05 -21.84
N LEU A 150 -21.47 -1.11 -21.15
CA LEU A 150 -20.39 -2.05 -21.48
C LEU A 150 -20.77 -3.48 -21.06
N LEU A 151 -20.77 -4.43 -22.00
CA LEU A 151 -21.03 -5.84 -21.74
C LEU A 151 -19.77 -6.55 -21.21
N LEU A 152 -19.89 -7.24 -20.09
CA LEU A 152 -18.83 -8.02 -19.43
C LEU A 152 -19.31 -9.44 -19.15
N GLY A 153 -18.38 -10.38 -19.05
CA GLY A 153 -18.65 -11.73 -18.55
C GLY A 153 -18.43 -11.80 -17.03
N PHE A 154 -19.08 -12.74 -16.37
CA PHE A 154 -18.76 -13.10 -14.99
C PHE A 154 -18.78 -14.63 -14.82
N ALA A 155 -18.05 -15.12 -13.81
CA ALA A 155 -18.07 -16.53 -13.45
C ALA A 155 -18.06 -16.69 -11.93
N GLY A 156 -18.60 -17.81 -11.44
CA GLY A 156 -18.62 -18.14 -10.03
C GLY A 156 -19.24 -19.50 -9.77
N TRP A 157 -19.44 -19.77 -8.49
CA TRP A 157 -20.13 -20.95 -7.98
C TRP A 157 -21.40 -20.52 -7.25
N PHE A 158 -22.44 -21.32 -7.34
CA PHE A 158 -23.65 -21.08 -6.58
C PHE A 158 -24.28 -22.39 -6.11
N ARG A 159 -25.22 -22.26 -5.18
CA ARG A 159 -26.01 -23.38 -4.69
C ARG A 159 -27.20 -23.63 -5.61
N SER A 160 -27.21 -24.79 -6.26
CA SER A 160 -28.35 -25.29 -7.02
C SER A 160 -28.98 -26.47 -6.27
N GLY A 161 -29.93 -26.15 -5.38
CA GLY A 161 -30.54 -27.13 -4.47
C GLY A 161 -29.50 -27.76 -3.53
N HIS A 162 -29.30 -29.09 -3.66
CA HIS A 162 -28.35 -29.87 -2.86
C HIS A 162 -26.99 -30.07 -3.55
N ARG A 163 -26.65 -29.25 -4.56
CA ARG A 163 -25.37 -29.32 -5.27
C ARG A 163 -24.77 -27.94 -5.45
N LEU A 164 -23.43 -27.89 -5.49
CA LEU A 164 -22.70 -26.73 -5.98
C LEU A 164 -22.52 -26.87 -7.48
N SER A 165 -22.85 -25.80 -8.20
CA SER A 165 -22.72 -25.75 -9.66
C SER A 165 -21.95 -24.49 -10.05
N ARG A 166 -21.19 -24.58 -11.13
CA ARG A 166 -20.65 -23.41 -11.81
C ARG A 166 -21.79 -22.58 -12.39
N TYR A 167 -21.59 -21.27 -12.41
CA TYR A 167 -22.49 -20.33 -13.04
C TYR A 167 -21.69 -19.20 -13.66
N ASP A 168 -21.98 -18.94 -14.92
CA ASP A 168 -21.41 -17.88 -15.72
C ASP A 168 -22.53 -17.21 -16.53
N GLY A 169 -22.27 -15.99 -16.93
CA GLY A 169 -23.25 -15.16 -17.65
C GLY A 169 -22.64 -13.85 -18.09
N THR A 170 -23.49 -12.95 -18.57
CA THR A 170 -23.06 -11.66 -19.10
C THR A 170 -23.81 -10.52 -18.43
N VAL A 171 -23.09 -9.52 -17.93
CA VAL A 171 -23.65 -8.36 -17.25
C VAL A 171 -23.31 -7.08 -18.00
N THR A 172 -24.23 -6.12 -17.98
CA THR A 172 -23.98 -4.79 -18.51
C THR A 172 -23.60 -3.82 -17.40
N VAL A 173 -22.52 -3.06 -17.59
CA VAL A 173 -22.17 -1.94 -16.70
C VAL A 173 -23.12 -0.78 -16.96
N LEU A 174 -24.04 -0.56 -16.02
CA LEU A 174 -25.05 0.50 -16.07
C LEU A 174 -24.55 1.84 -15.53
N GLY A 175 -23.42 1.84 -14.83
CA GLY A 175 -22.82 3.03 -14.22
C GLY A 175 -21.94 2.70 -13.03
N ARG A 176 -21.70 3.71 -12.20
CA ARG A 176 -20.89 3.65 -10.98
C ARG A 176 -21.71 4.08 -9.76
N ILE A 177 -21.45 3.47 -8.61
CA ILE A 177 -22.04 3.83 -7.31
C ILE A 177 -20.88 4.22 -6.39
N GLY A 178 -21.06 5.29 -5.62
CA GLY A 178 -19.97 5.88 -4.82
C GLY A 178 -19.05 6.77 -5.66
N TRP A 179 -18.04 7.35 -5.01
CA TRP A 179 -17.07 8.26 -5.64
C TRP A 179 -15.66 7.97 -5.11
N GLY A 180 -14.66 8.04 -5.99
CA GLY A 180 -13.25 7.86 -5.62
C GLY A 180 -12.94 6.46 -5.11
N ALA A 181 -12.50 6.36 -3.85
CA ALA A 181 -12.10 5.12 -3.18
C ALA A 181 -13.26 4.11 -3.00
N ASP A 182 -14.49 4.61 -2.86
CA ASP A 182 -15.67 3.77 -2.60
C ASP A 182 -16.42 3.41 -3.89
N GLU A 183 -15.81 3.63 -5.05
CA GLU A 183 -16.47 3.43 -6.35
C GLU A 183 -16.62 1.94 -6.69
N GLU A 184 -17.86 1.51 -6.86
CA GLU A 184 -18.27 0.20 -7.36
C GLU A 184 -18.95 0.31 -8.73
N LEU A 185 -18.86 -0.76 -9.52
CA LEU A 185 -19.60 -0.89 -10.77
C LEU A 185 -21.03 -1.32 -10.49
N ARG A 186 -22.00 -0.66 -11.13
CA ARG A 186 -23.39 -1.10 -11.14
C ARG A 186 -23.62 -2.03 -12.32
N LEU A 187 -24.00 -3.27 -12.03
CA LEU A 187 -24.26 -4.32 -13.01
C LEU A 187 -25.78 -4.50 -13.24
N GLY A 188 -26.16 -4.84 -14.47
CA GLY A 188 -27.53 -5.17 -14.87
C GLY A 188 -27.60 -6.35 -15.85
N ASP A 189 -28.81 -6.61 -16.33
CA ASP A 189 -29.19 -7.56 -17.40
C ASP A 189 -29.08 -9.07 -17.09
N ASP A 190 -28.48 -9.47 -15.97
CA ASP A 190 -28.42 -10.88 -15.54
C ASP A 190 -28.73 -11.05 -14.04
N ASP A 191 -29.06 -12.28 -13.66
CA ASP A 191 -29.25 -12.67 -12.26
C ASP A 191 -27.90 -13.04 -11.63
N LEU A 192 -27.65 -12.55 -10.42
CA LEU A 192 -26.45 -12.86 -9.64
C LEU A 192 -26.86 -13.67 -8.40
N PRO A 193 -26.88 -15.02 -8.49
CA PRO A 193 -27.37 -15.88 -7.43
C PRO A 193 -26.41 -15.95 -6.23
N ASP A 194 -26.95 -16.29 -5.06
CA ASP A 194 -26.15 -16.38 -3.84
C ASP A 194 -25.00 -17.41 -4.00
N GLY A 195 -23.78 -16.93 -3.76
CA GLY A 195 -22.55 -17.72 -3.89
C GLY A 195 -21.57 -17.21 -4.94
N VAL A 196 -22.04 -16.48 -5.97
CA VAL A 196 -21.13 -15.99 -7.03
C VAL A 196 -20.26 -14.82 -6.56
N SER A 197 -20.61 -14.21 -5.43
CA SER A 197 -19.79 -13.16 -4.79
C SER A 197 -18.35 -13.62 -4.59
N GLY A 198 -17.41 -12.74 -4.92
CA GLY A 198 -15.98 -12.99 -5.00
C GLY A 198 -15.51 -13.58 -6.33
N GLY A 199 -16.40 -14.02 -7.20
CA GLY A 199 -16.08 -14.52 -8.54
C GLY A 199 -15.60 -13.42 -9.50
N PRO A 200 -14.83 -13.75 -10.54
CA PRO A 200 -14.27 -12.76 -11.47
C PRO A 200 -15.33 -12.17 -12.41
N VAL A 201 -15.20 -10.87 -12.68
CA VAL A 201 -15.86 -10.16 -13.78
C VAL A 201 -14.80 -9.78 -14.81
N PHE A 202 -15.01 -10.14 -16.07
CA PHE A 202 -13.99 -10.06 -17.12
C PHE A 202 -14.51 -9.47 -18.43
N ASP A 203 -13.60 -8.90 -19.20
CA ASP A 203 -13.84 -8.46 -20.57
C ASP A 203 -13.71 -9.67 -21.52
N PRO A 204 -14.79 -10.12 -22.18
CA PRO A 204 -14.75 -11.30 -23.05
C PRO A 204 -13.96 -11.07 -24.35
N HIS A 205 -13.77 -9.82 -24.76
CA HIS A 205 -13.00 -9.47 -25.96
C HIS A 205 -11.49 -9.39 -25.67
N ARG A 206 -11.10 -9.08 -24.44
CA ARG A 206 -9.68 -8.98 -24.04
C ARG A 206 -9.20 -10.15 -23.18
N GLY A 207 -10.10 -10.92 -22.58
CA GLY A 207 -9.74 -11.99 -21.65
C GLY A 207 -9.08 -11.46 -20.38
N GLU A 208 -9.54 -10.32 -19.87
CA GLU A 208 -8.96 -9.64 -18.70
C GLU A 208 -9.99 -9.52 -17.59
N VAL A 209 -9.60 -9.83 -16.36
CA VAL A 209 -10.44 -9.61 -15.17
C VAL A 209 -10.32 -8.14 -14.74
N VAL A 210 -11.47 -7.48 -14.64
CA VAL A 210 -11.60 -6.04 -14.37
C VAL A 210 -12.22 -5.76 -13.00
N ALA A 211 -12.95 -6.73 -12.45
CA ALA A 211 -13.65 -6.61 -11.18
C ALA A 211 -13.95 -7.99 -10.56
N LEU A 212 -14.49 -8.01 -9.35
CA LEU A 212 -15.07 -9.18 -8.69
C LEU A 212 -16.53 -8.89 -8.33
N VAL A 213 -17.39 -9.91 -8.43
CA VAL A 213 -18.81 -9.78 -8.09
C VAL A 213 -18.95 -9.57 -6.59
N LYS A 214 -19.69 -8.55 -6.15
CA LYS A 214 -19.90 -8.27 -4.72
C LYS A 214 -21.28 -8.68 -4.25
N SER A 215 -22.33 -8.13 -4.86
CA SER A 215 -23.66 -8.25 -4.29
C SER A 215 -24.76 -8.21 -5.32
N ARG A 216 -25.94 -8.66 -4.87
CA ARG A 216 -27.22 -8.74 -5.58
C ARG A 216 -28.09 -7.52 -5.27
N ARG A 217 -28.93 -7.08 -6.21
CA ARG A 217 -30.07 -6.20 -5.88
C ARG A 217 -31.25 -7.04 -5.40
N THR A 218 -31.75 -6.81 -4.19
CA THR A 218 -32.95 -7.50 -3.68
C THR A 218 -34.16 -7.16 -4.55
N ARG A 219 -34.78 -8.20 -5.15
CA ARG A 219 -35.99 -8.14 -6.00
C ARG A 219 -35.84 -7.50 -7.40
N GLU A 220 -34.62 -7.24 -7.87
CA GLU A 220 -34.33 -6.75 -9.24
C GLU A 220 -33.16 -7.55 -9.85
N GLN A 221 -33.09 -7.63 -11.18
CA GLN A 221 -31.90 -8.15 -11.89
C GLN A 221 -30.68 -7.24 -11.65
N GLY A 222 -29.49 -7.83 -11.68
CA GLY A 222 -28.21 -7.14 -11.52
C GLY A 222 -27.67 -7.05 -10.09
N GLY A 223 -26.60 -6.26 -9.93
CA GLY A 223 -25.79 -6.24 -8.71
C GLY A 223 -24.69 -5.19 -8.71
N THR A 224 -23.69 -5.38 -7.85
CA THR A 224 -22.47 -4.56 -7.86
C THR A 224 -21.21 -5.39 -7.99
N ALA A 225 -20.16 -4.78 -8.53
CA ALA A 225 -18.85 -5.37 -8.61
C ALA A 225 -17.76 -4.38 -8.19
N VAL A 226 -16.74 -4.90 -7.53
CA VAL A 226 -15.60 -4.14 -7.00
C VAL A 226 -14.48 -4.21 -8.02
N ARG A 227 -13.93 -3.07 -8.44
CA ARG A 227 -12.84 -3.04 -9.44
C ARG A 227 -11.55 -3.63 -8.85
N THR A 228 -10.80 -4.34 -9.68
CA THR A 228 -9.47 -4.87 -9.29
C THR A 228 -8.47 -3.76 -8.93
N GLY A 229 -8.66 -2.55 -9.49
CA GLY A 229 -7.91 -1.35 -9.10
C GLY A 229 -8.02 -0.98 -7.61
N GLN A 230 -9.09 -1.43 -6.92
CA GLN A 230 -9.24 -1.21 -5.48
C GLN A 230 -8.24 -2.02 -4.64
N LEU A 231 -7.52 -3.00 -5.21
CA LEU A 231 -6.38 -3.65 -4.55
C LEU A 231 -5.29 -2.66 -4.12
N ARG A 232 -5.22 -1.49 -4.76
CA ARG A 232 -4.30 -0.42 -4.35
C ARG A 232 -4.64 0.17 -2.98
N HIS A 233 -5.78 -0.18 -2.38
CA HIS A 233 -6.13 0.19 -1.01
C HIS A 233 -5.52 -0.71 0.07
N LEU A 234 -4.85 -1.80 -0.30
CA LEU A 234 -4.26 -2.71 0.69
C LEU A 234 -3.20 -1.98 1.54
N PRO A 235 -3.15 -2.22 2.87
CA PRO A 235 -2.24 -1.53 3.75
C PRO A 235 -0.78 -1.84 3.41
N VAL A 236 0.11 -0.86 3.62
CA VAL A 236 1.56 -1.04 3.57
C VAL A 236 2.01 -1.55 4.94
N ALA A 237 2.51 -2.79 5.03
CA ALA A 237 3.18 -3.26 6.24
C ALA A 237 4.53 -2.54 6.41
N ALA A 238 4.89 -2.16 7.64
CA ALA A 238 6.12 -1.42 7.93
C ALA A 238 7.38 -2.30 7.78
N VAL A 239 8.43 -1.70 7.22
CA VAL A 239 9.77 -2.25 6.91
C VAL A 239 10.39 -3.03 8.10
N PRO A 240 11.10 -4.15 7.86
CA PRO A 240 11.88 -4.81 8.90
C PRO A 240 13.22 -4.11 9.19
N PRO A 241 13.83 -4.37 10.36
CA PRO A 241 15.07 -3.71 10.78
C PRO A 241 16.26 -4.03 9.84
N PRO A 242 17.30 -3.17 9.80
CA PRO A 242 18.55 -3.47 9.12
C PRO A 242 19.15 -4.78 9.64
N ALA A 243 19.70 -5.58 8.71
CA ALA A 243 20.28 -6.89 8.95
C ALA A 243 21.09 -6.95 10.24
N ALA A 244 20.80 -7.97 11.06
CA ALA A 244 21.52 -8.26 12.29
C ALA A 244 23.03 -8.29 12.02
N ALA A 245 23.79 -7.64 12.89
CA ALA A 245 25.25 -7.68 12.87
C ALA A 245 25.74 -9.14 12.80
N PRO A 246 26.83 -9.43 12.06
CA PRO A 246 27.33 -10.79 11.93
C PRO A 246 27.65 -11.35 13.32
N ALA A 247 27.15 -12.55 13.59
CA ALA A 247 27.42 -13.27 14.83
C ALA A 247 28.95 -13.41 15.04
N PRO A 248 29.45 -13.28 16.28
CA PRO A 248 30.86 -13.47 16.56
C PRO A 248 31.27 -14.90 16.20
N ALA A 249 32.44 -15.02 15.58
CA ALA A 249 33.04 -16.29 15.17
C ALA A 249 33.15 -17.25 16.37
N GLY A 250 32.26 -18.24 16.39
CA GLY A 250 32.31 -19.35 17.33
C GLY A 250 33.46 -20.29 16.97
N SER A 251 34.33 -20.52 17.95
CA SER A 251 35.47 -21.43 17.92
C SER A 251 35.09 -22.83 17.43
N GLY A 252 35.95 -23.38 16.58
CA GLY A 252 35.75 -24.67 15.95
C GLY A 252 35.66 -25.86 16.90
N ALA A 253 34.95 -26.88 16.44
CA ALA A 253 35.18 -28.26 16.83
C ALA A 253 34.95 -29.14 15.61
N HIS A 254 36.02 -29.84 15.23
CA HIS A 254 36.12 -30.77 14.13
C HIS A 254 35.09 -31.91 14.21
N THR A 255 34.47 -32.28 13.09
CA THR A 255 34.27 -33.71 12.81
C THR A 255 34.29 -33.99 11.30
N ARG A 256 35.49 -34.42 10.87
CA ARG A 256 35.81 -35.48 9.91
C ARG A 256 34.99 -35.60 8.61
N ALA A 257 35.68 -35.25 7.53
CA ALA A 257 35.41 -35.67 6.16
C ALA A 257 35.39 -37.20 5.99
N TYR A 258 34.51 -37.68 5.11
CA TYR A 258 34.71 -38.91 4.34
C TYR A 258 34.56 -38.54 2.86
N ALA A 259 35.55 -38.94 2.07
CA ALA A 259 35.64 -38.70 0.62
C ALA A 259 35.07 -39.91 -0.17
N PRO A 260 34.88 -39.79 -1.50
CA PRO A 260 33.81 -40.44 -2.25
C PRO A 260 34.23 -41.75 -2.92
N GLU A 261 33.24 -42.57 -3.28
CA GLU A 261 33.39 -43.61 -4.31
C GLU A 261 32.22 -43.57 -5.30
N ASP A 262 32.54 -44.01 -6.50
CA ASP A 262 32.07 -43.58 -7.80
C ASP A 262 31.37 -44.74 -8.52
N HIS A 263 30.06 -44.63 -8.80
CA HIS A 263 29.32 -45.50 -9.73
C HIS A 263 28.18 -44.72 -10.39
N GLY A 264 28.28 -44.44 -11.70
CA GLY A 264 27.16 -43.95 -12.53
C GLY A 264 26.33 -45.11 -13.14
N PRO A 265 25.50 -44.86 -14.17
CA PRO A 265 24.52 -43.80 -14.34
C PRO A 265 23.10 -44.38 -14.19
N GLY A 266 22.34 -43.90 -13.20
CA GLY A 266 20.92 -44.20 -13.06
C GLY A 266 20.13 -42.90 -13.07
N HIS A 267 19.23 -42.73 -14.03
CA HIS A 267 18.22 -41.68 -14.01
C HIS A 267 17.47 -41.69 -12.67
N PRO A 268 17.36 -40.57 -11.94
CA PRO A 268 16.32 -40.42 -10.93
C PRO A 268 15.27 -39.42 -11.40
N ALA A 269 14.03 -39.90 -11.41
CA ALA A 269 12.87 -39.08 -11.18
C ALA A 269 13.02 -38.35 -9.82
N GLY A 270 12.57 -37.10 -9.76
CA GLY A 270 12.61 -36.29 -8.54
C GLY A 270 13.67 -35.19 -8.59
N ALA A 271 13.52 -34.23 -9.50
CA ALA A 271 14.15 -32.93 -9.31
C ALA A 271 13.49 -32.29 -8.08
N ALA A 272 14.16 -32.37 -6.93
CA ALA A 272 13.82 -31.58 -5.77
C ALA A 272 13.82 -30.11 -6.19
N TRP A 273 12.65 -29.46 -6.04
CA TRP A 273 12.54 -28.02 -6.21
C TRP A 273 13.59 -27.35 -5.31
N PRO A 274 14.24 -26.26 -5.74
CA PRO A 274 15.05 -25.48 -4.82
C PRO A 274 14.21 -25.15 -3.58
N PRO A 275 14.81 -25.12 -2.38
CA PRO A 275 14.08 -24.68 -1.19
C PRO A 275 13.43 -23.33 -1.51
N PRO A 276 12.19 -23.09 -1.06
CA PRO A 276 11.55 -21.80 -1.28
C PRO A 276 12.51 -20.71 -0.81
N ASP A 277 12.70 -19.70 -1.64
CA ASP A 277 13.45 -18.51 -1.26
C ASP A 277 12.97 -18.05 0.13
N PRO A 278 13.87 -17.58 1.01
CA PRO A 278 13.45 -16.97 2.25
C PRO A 278 12.36 -15.95 1.93
N ALA A 279 11.22 -16.09 2.60
CA ALA A 279 10.03 -15.28 2.33
C ALA A 279 10.46 -13.81 2.18
N PRO A 280 10.03 -13.10 1.11
CA PRO A 280 10.25 -11.68 1.05
C PRO A 280 9.70 -11.06 2.35
N ASP A 281 10.36 -10.01 2.83
CA ASP A 281 9.91 -9.14 3.93
C ASP A 281 8.39 -9.05 4.01
N PRO A 282 7.77 -8.93 5.20
CA PRO A 282 6.38 -8.50 5.29
C PRO A 282 6.30 -7.05 4.83
N GLY A 283 6.38 -6.86 3.52
CA GLY A 283 6.32 -5.62 2.81
C GLY A 283 4.91 -5.37 2.31
N ASP A 284 4.80 -4.36 1.46
CA ASP A 284 3.58 -3.98 0.77
C ASP A 284 2.91 -5.20 0.07
N LEU A 285 1.81 -5.72 0.63
CA LEU A 285 1.07 -6.88 0.11
C LEU A 285 0.58 -6.67 -1.32
N TYR A 286 0.22 -5.44 -1.68
CA TYR A 286 -0.17 -5.12 -3.04
C TYR A 286 1.02 -5.34 -3.99
N GLN A 287 2.24 -4.93 -3.61
CA GLN A 287 3.43 -5.20 -4.43
C GLN A 287 3.69 -6.71 -4.55
N GLU A 288 3.62 -7.45 -3.45
CA GLU A 288 3.85 -8.90 -3.46
C GLU A 288 2.93 -9.61 -4.46
N VAL A 289 1.62 -9.37 -4.35
CA VAL A 289 0.62 -10.03 -5.19
C VAL A 289 0.77 -9.63 -6.66
N LEU A 290 0.90 -8.33 -6.96
CA LEU A 290 0.94 -7.88 -8.36
C LEU A 290 2.25 -8.26 -9.05
N ARG A 291 3.38 -8.29 -8.34
CA ARG A 291 4.64 -8.82 -8.89
C ARG A 291 4.55 -10.32 -9.12
N GLY A 292 4.02 -11.06 -8.14
CA GLY A 292 3.80 -12.50 -8.27
C GLY A 292 2.90 -12.84 -9.46
N HIS A 293 1.84 -12.07 -9.67
CA HIS A 293 0.96 -12.16 -10.83
C HIS A 293 1.71 -11.97 -12.15
N ASP A 294 2.43 -10.86 -12.30
CA ASP A 294 3.14 -10.51 -13.54
C ASP A 294 4.23 -11.54 -13.88
N ARG A 295 4.96 -12.02 -12.86
CA ARG A 295 5.99 -13.05 -13.00
C ARG A 295 5.39 -14.38 -13.41
N PHE A 296 4.27 -14.79 -12.80
CA PHE A 296 3.59 -16.03 -13.14
C PHE A 296 3.19 -16.09 -14.62
N HIS A 297 2.56 -15.04 -15.13
CA HIS A 297 2.15 -14.99 -16.54
C HIS A 297 3.34 -14.99 -17.50
N ARG A 298 4.42 -14.27 -17.16
CA ARG A 298 5.67 -14.29 -17.94
C ARG A 298 6.33 -15.67 -17.95
N ASP A 299 6.35 -16.37 -16.82
CA ASP A 299 6.95 -17.69 -16.69
C ASP A 299 6.14 -18.74 -17.47
N ARG A 300 4.81 -18.74 -17.32
CA ARG A 300 3.91 -19.59 -18.12
C ARG A 300 4.11 -19.36 -19.62
N LEU A 301 4.22 -18.10 -20.06
CA LEU A 301 4.49 -17.78 -21.47
C LEU A 301 5.85 -18.30 -21.96
N ARG A 302 6.90 -18.26 -21.13
CA ARG A 302 8.22 -18.82 -21.47
C ARG A 302 8.20 -20.34 -21.62
N HIS A 303 7.26 -21.00 -20.96
CA HIS A 303 7.11 -22.45 -20.98
C HIS A 303 6.09 -22.96 -22.01
N ALA A 304 5.20 -22.10 -22.51
CA ALA A 304 4.15 -22.45 -23.48
C ALA A 304 4.70 -22.96 -24.82
N ASP A 305 5.90 -22.54 -25.23
CA ASP A 305 6.51 -22.98 -26.50
C ASP A 305 7.21 -24.37 -26.39
N ARG A 306 7.10 -25.07 -25.26
CA ARG A 306 7.63 -26.44 -25.07
C ARG A 306 6.62 -27.48 -25.53
N ASP A 307 7.09 -28.56 -26.17
CA ASP A 307 6.24 -29.67 -26.61
C ASP A 307 5.39 -30.23 -25.46
N GLY A 308 4.07 -30.25 -25.64
CA GLY A 308 3.11 -30.77 -24.67
C GLY A 308 2.77 -29.84 -23.50
N ALA A 309 3.27 -28.60 -23.48
CA ALA A 309 2.85 -27.60 -22.50
C ALA A 309 1.45 -27.04 -22.82
N PRO A 310 0.60 -26.75 -21.81
CA PRO A 310 -0.65 -26.05 -22.05
C PRO A 310 -0.39 -24.62 -22.55
N PRO A 311 -1.27 -24.06 -23.40
CA PRO A 311 -1.13 -22.70 -23.89
C PRO A 311 -1.14 -21.68 -22.74
N ALA A 312 -0.38 -20.60 -22.89
CA ALA A 312 -0.41 -19.51 -21.92
C ALA A 312 -1.69 -18.70 -22.06
N TRP A 313 -2.07 -17.97 -21.01
CA TRP A 313 -3.22 -17.04 -21.06
C TRP A 313 -3.12 -16.06 -22.23
N ALA A 314 -1.90 -15.58 -22.52
CA ALA A 314 -1.62 -14.67 -23.63
C ALA A 314 -1.88 -15.29 -25.02
N ASP A 315 -1.85 -16.62 -25.14
CA ASP A 315 -2.17 -17.33 -26.39
C ASP A 315 -3.67 -17.31 -26.64
N THR A 316 -4.45 -17.65 -25.63
CA THR A 316 -5.92 -17.52 -25.67
C THR A 316 -6.34 -16.07 -25.95
N GLN A 317 -5.65 -15.08 -25.37
CA GLN A 317 -5.94 -13.67 -25.67
C GLN A 317 -5.63 -13.29 -27.13
N ALA A 318 -4.64 -13.92 -27.77
CA ALA A 318 -4.21 -13.55 -29.12
C ALA A 318 -5.26 -13.85 -30.20
N VAL A 319 -6.18 -14.78 -29.92
CA VAL A 319 -7.28 -15.15 -30.83
C VAL A 319 -8.58 -14.41 -30.55
N LEU A 320 -8.65 -13.58 -29.51
CA LEU A 320 -9.83 -12.75 -29.20
C LEU A 320 -9.85 -11.46 -30.03
N ASP A 321 -11.05 -10.97 -30.35
CA ASP A 321 -11.25 -9.77 -31.18
C ASP A 321 -10.61 -8.51 -30.56
N GLY A 322 -10.57 -8.41 -29.23
CA GLY A 322 -9.98 -7.28 -28.50
C GLY A 322 -8.45 -7.26 -28.49
N ALA A 323 -7.77 -8.32 -28.96
CA ALA A 323 -6.31 -8.31 -29.10
C ALA A 323 -5.80 -7.19 -30.02
N ARG A 324 -6.66 -6.69 -30.91
CA ARG A 324 -6.35 -5.65 -31.91
C ARG A 324 -6.54 -4.23 -31.41
N THR A 325 -7.14 -4.03 -30.24
CA THR A 325 -7.49 -2.69 -29.72
C THR A 325 -6.40 -2.10 -28.81
N ILE A 326 -5.40 -2.91 -28.44
CA ILE A 326 -4.28 -2.53 -27.59
C ILE A 326 -3.03 -2.36 -28.47
N PRO A 327 -2.19 -1.33 -28.22
CA PRO A 327 -0.99 -1.08 -29.00
C PRO A 327 0.00 -2.24 -29.05
N PHE A 328 0.03 -3.13 -28.05
CA PHE A 328 0.95 -4.29 -28.00
C PHE A 328 0.15 -5.58 -27.99
N GLY A 329 0.64 -6.61 -28.68
CA GLY A 329 0.00 -7.92 -28.66
C GLY A 329 0.05 -8.56 -27.26
N PRO A 330 -0.83 -9.51 -26.93
CA PRO A 330 -0.91 -10.10 -25.58
C PRO A 330 0.40 -10.70 -25.08
N ARG A 331 1.16 -11.40 -25.94
CA ARG A 331 2.50 -11.92 -25.61
C ARG A 331 3.50 -10.81 -25.30
N GLU A 332 3.53 -9.74 -26.11
CA GLU A 332 4.44 -8.60 -25.90
C GLU A 332 4.14 -7.88 -24.58
N ARG A 333 2.86 -7.69 -24.28
CA ARG A 333 2.40 -7.09 -23.03
C ARG A 333 2.73 -7.95 -21.82
N THR A 334 2.50 -9.26 -21.89
CA THR A 334 2.85 -10.20 -20.80
C THR A 334 4.35 -10.15 -20.49
N LEU A 335 5.21 -10.06 -21.52
CA LEU A 335 6.65 -9.91 -21.34
C LEU A 335 7.02 -8.55 -20.72
N LEU A 336 6.33 -7.46 -21.09
CA LEU A 336 6.53 -6.14 -20.48
C LEU A 336 6.18 -6.15 -19.00
N LEU A 337 4.97 -6.60 -18.66
CA LEU A 337 4.49 -6.66 -17.27
C LEU A 337 5.41 -7.51 -16.41
N GLY A 338 5.75 -8.71 -16.88
CA GLY A 338 6.69 -9.56 -16.16
C GLY A 338 8.11 -8.99 -16.09
N ALA A 339 8.54 -8.09 -16.99
CA ALA A 339 9.82 -7.37 -16.83
C ALA A 339 9.71 -6.25 -15.79
N LEU A 340 8.59 -5.53 -15.76
CA LEU A 340 8.31 -4.50 -14.76
C LEU A 340 8.14 -5.09 -13.35
N GLY A 341 7.52 -6.28 -13.23
CA GLY A 341 7.33 -7.00 -11.97
C GLY A 341 8.62 -7.58 -11.37
N GLU A 342 9.70 -7.68 -12.15
CA GLU A 342 11.03 -8.08 -11.65
C GLU A 342 11.82 -6.91 -11.07
N LEU A 343 11.54 -5.66 -11.50
CA LEU A 343 12.20 -4.48 -10.94
C LEU A 343 11.80 -4.28 -9.47
N PRO A 344 12.65 -3.69 -8.61
CA PRO A 344 12.24 -3.18 -7.29
C PRO A 344 11.04 -2.21 -7.40
N PRO A 345 10.23 -2.02 -6.32
CA PRO A 345 9.08 -1.13 -6.38
C PRO A 345 9.45 0.29 -6.80
N PRO A 346 8.51 1.05 -7.39
CA PRO A 346 8.70 2.48 -7.57
C PRO A 346 9.11 3.14 -6.24
N PRO A 347 10.06 4.10 -6.26
CA PRO A 347 10.56 4.70 -5.02
C PRO A 347 9.50 5.53 -4.28
N SER A 348 8.45 5.97 -4.99
CA SER A 348 7.25 6.59 -4.44
C SER A 348 6.13 6.59 -5.49
N THR A 349 4.88 6.52 -5.02
CA THR A 349 3.64 6.89 -5.71
C THR A 349 3.75 8.29 -6.32
N ALA A 350 4.23 9.28 -5.57
CA ALA A 350 4.42 10.63 -6.09
C ALA A 350 5.43 10.69 -7.24
N GLY A 351 6.57 9.99 -7.10
CA GLY A 351 7.60 9.87 -8.13
C GLY A 351 7.08 9.16 -9.39
N LEU A 352 6.33 8.06 -9.22
CA LEU A 352 5.68 7.36 -10.33
C LEU A 352 4.65 8.25 -11.04
N THR A 353 3.84 8.99 -10.28
CA THR A 353 2.85 9.94 -10.80
C THR A 353 3.52 11.09 -11.56
N ALA A 354 4.67 11.59 -11.08
CA ALA A 354 5.46 12.60 -11.78
C ALA A 354 6.07 12.03 -13.08
N LEU A 355 6.57 10.79 -13.05
CA LEU A 355 7.11 10.11 -14.22
C LEU A 355 6.02 9.90 -15.27
N LEU A 356 4.82 9.46 -14.89
CA LEU A 356 3.67 9.35 -15.81
C LEU A 356 3.27 10.69 -16.43
N ARG A 357 3.25 11.79 -15.64
CA ARG A 357 3.01 13.15 -16.15
C ARG A 357 4.08 13.64 -17.12
N SER A 358 5.32 13.17 -16.95
CA SER A 358 6.43 13.57 -17.84
C SER A 358 6.31 12.99 -19.25
N VAL A 359 5.52 11.91 -19.42
CA VAL A 359 5.26 11.33 -20.74
C VAL A 359 4.33 12.25 -21.52
N PRO A 360 4.75 12.78 -22.70
CA PRO A 360 3.93 13.73 -23.46
C PRO A 360 2.55 13.17 -23.80
N GLY A 361 1.50 13.97 -23.62
CA GLY A 361 0.11 13.57 -23.91
C GLY A 361 -0.56 12.70 -22.84
N CYS A 362 0.15 12.33 -21.77
CA CYS A 362 -0.30 11.30 -20.83
C CYS A 362 -0.71 11.83 -19.44
N ALA A 363 -1.07 13.11 -19.32
CA ALA A 363 -1.42 13.71 -18.02
C ALA A 363 -2.61 13.03 -17.32
N SER A 364 -3.52 12.38 -18.06
CA SER A 364 -4.62 11.58 -17.53
C SER A 364 -4.16 10.27 -16.87
N ALA A 365 -3.06 9.67 -17.35
CA ALA A 365 -2.51 8.43 -16.79
C ALA A 365 -2.02 8.57 -15.34
N ALA A 366 -1.76 9.80 -14.92
CA ALA A 366 -1.36 10.14 -13.56
C ALA A 366 -2.54 10.41 -12.61
N ARG A 367 -3.80 10.42 -13.08
CA ARG A 367 -4.99 10.75 -12.30
C ARG A 367 -5.81 9.51 -11.91
N THR A 368 -5.15 8.38 -11.66
CA THR A 368 -5.85 7.17 -11.22
C THR A 368 -6.23 7.28 -9.74
N VAL A 369 -7.48 6.93 -9.41
CA VAL A 369 -7.94 6.75 -8.04
C VAL A 369 -8.32 5.28 -7.87
N PRO A 370 -7.63 4.52 -7.00
CA PRO A 370 -6.54 4.96 -6.11
C PRO A 370 -5.21 5.24 -6.86
N PRO A 371 -4.30 6.03 -6.26
CA PRO A 371 -3.00 6.38 -6.86
C PRO A 371 -2.18 5.16 -7.29
N PRO A 372 -1.32 5.28 -8.32
CA PRO A 372 -0.53 4.16 -8.82
C PRO A 372 0.59 3.78 -7.84
N ARG A 373 0.74 2.49 -7.54
CA ARG A 373 1.71 1.96 -6.58
C ARG A 373 2.78 1.08 -7.23
N ALA A 374 2.45 0.35 -8.30
CA ALA A 374 3.38 -0.50 -9.05
C ALA A 374 3.70 0.08 -10.44
N TRP A 375 4.83 -0.32 -11.02
CA TRP A 375 5.24 0.11 -12.37
C TRP A 375 4.20 -0.21 -13.46
N ARG A 376 3.29 -1.18 -13.24
CA ARG A 376 2.20 -1.49 -14.17
C ARG A 376 1.02 -0.52 -14.11
N ASP A 377 0.81 0.18 -12.99
CA ASP A 377 -0.45 0.86 -12.69
C ASP A 377 -0.80 2.04 -13.60
N GLY A 378 0.21 2.65 -14.23
CA GLY A 378 0.01 3.75 -15.17
C GLY A 378 -0.23 3.30 -16.61
N LEU A 379 0.03 2.04 -16.95
CA LEU A 379 -0.03 1.56 -18.34
C LEU A 379 -1.43 1.73 -18.96
N GLY A 380 -2.49 1.50 -18.18
CA GLY A 380 -3.88 1.70 -18.62
C GLY A 380 -4.13 3.09 -19.19
N GLY A 381 -3.76 4.13 -18.44
CA GLY A 381 -3.91 5.50 -18.91
C GLY A 381 -3.01 5.85 -20.09
N LEU A 382 -1.85 5.19 -20.24
CA LEU A 382 -1.00 5.34 -21.43
C LEU A 382 -1.66 4.73 -22.67
N TYR A 383 -2.38 3.61 -22.52
CA TYR A 383 -3.14 3.01 -23.62
C TYR A 383 -4.31 3.89 -24.08
N GLU A 384 -4.85 4.75 -23.21
CA GLU A 384 -5.95 5.68 -23.53
C GLU A 384 -5.47 7.09 -23.93
N SER A 385 -4.18 7.40 -23.75
CA SER A 385 -3.63 8.76 -23.88
C SER A 385 -3.65 9.35 -25.30
N HIS A 386 -3.75 8.50 -26.33
CA HIS A 386 -3.68 8.91 -27.73
C HIS A 386 -4.79 8.27 -28.57
N ALA A 387 -5.21 8.99 -29.63
CA ALA A 387 -6.22 8.51 -30.58
C ALA A 387 -5.68 7.44 -31.56
N THR A 388 -4.36 7.43 -31.81
CA THR A 388 -3.72 6.50 -32.75
C THR A 388 -2.92 5.43 -32.01
N ASP A 389 -2.89 4.21 -32.55
CA ASP A 389 -2.11 3.11 -31.97
C ASP A 389 -0.62 3.40 -31.92
N GLU A 390 -0.10 4.11 -32.93
CA GLU A 390 1.29 4.58 -32.96
C GLU A 390 1.61 5.52 -31.80
N GLY A 391 0.72 6.48 -31.51
CA GLY A 391 0.87 7.39 -30.36
C GLY A 391 0.85 6.64 -29.03
N ARG A 392 -0.06 5.67 -28.87
CA ARG A 392 -0.16 4.83 -27.68
C ARG A 392 1.10 3.96 -27.48
N ARG A 393 1.63 3.36 -28.57
CA ARG A 393 2.90 2.62 -28.54
C ARG A 393 4.04 3.53 -28.09
N LEU A 394 4.14 4.71 -28.67
CA LEU A 394 5.21 5.67 -28.38
C LEU A 394 5.16 6.15 -26.91
N ALA A 395 3.97 6.39 -26.36
CA ALA A 395 3.79 6.74 -24.94
C ALA A 395 4.35 5.66 -23.99
N VAL A 396 4.02 4.39 -24.24
CA VAL A 396 4.52 3.27 -23.43
C VAL A 396 6.02 3.09 -23.59
N LEU A 397 6.57 3.25 -24.79
CA LEU A 397 8.02 3.15 -25.01
C LEU A 397 8.78 4.27 -24.29
N ARG A 398 8.27 5.52 -24.32
CA ARG A 398 8.82 6.65 -23.56
C ARG A 398 8.75 6.40 -22.05
N TYR A 399 7.63 5.85 -21.57
CA TYR A 399 7.49 5.43 -20.18
C TYR A 399 8.55 4.39 -19.79
N VAL A 400 8.73 3.33 -20.60
CA VAL A 400 9.75 2.30 -20.36
C VAL A 400 11.17 2.88 -20.35
N VAL A 401 11.47 3.83 -21.25
CA VAL A 401 12.73 4.56 -21.23
C VAL A 401 12.89 5.34 -19.92
N ALA A 402 11.87 6.06 -19.45
CA ALA A 402 11.93 6.78 -18.19
C ALA A 402 12.09 5.85 -16.97
N VAL A 403 11.42 4.68 -16.96
CA VAL A 403 11.60 3.64 -15.94
C VAL A 403 13.06 3.14 -15.93
N LEU A 404 13.64 2.82 -17.08
CA LEU A 404 15.03 2.36 -17.20
C LEU A 404 16.07 3.40 -16.71
N HIS A 405 15.72 4.69 -16.67
CA HIS A 405 16.60 5.77 -16.21
C HIS A 405 16.25 6.29 -14.83
N THR A 406 15.25 5.71 -14.16
CA THR A 406 15.01 5.99 -12.75
C THR A 406 16.19 5.45 -11.93
N PRO A 407 16.86 6.26 -11.10
CA PRO A 407 18.01 5.81 -10.32
C PRO A 407 17.65 4.62 -9.42
N ARG A 408 18.46 3.55 -9.47
CA ARG A 408 18.30 2.37 -8.61
C ARG A 408 19.63 1.99 -7.97
N SER A 409 19.51 1.41 -6.79
CA SER A 409 20.61 0.80 -6.07
C SER A 409 20.88 -0.60 -6.64
N HIS A 410 21.94 -0.77 -7.42
CA HIS A 410 22.31 -2.06 -8.05
C HIS A 410 23.00 -3.05 -7.09
N HIS A 411 22.59 -3.10 -5.83
CA HIS A 411 23.21 -3.98 -4.84
C HIS A 411 22.78 -5.45 -5.04
N ASP A 412 21.69 -5.70 -5.75
CA ASP A 412 21.12 -7.02 -6.02
C ASP A 412 21.28 -7.43 -7.50
N PRO A 413 21.90 -8.60 -7.81
CA PRO A 413 22.01 -9.14 -9.16
C PRO A 413 20.67 -9.30 -9.90
N GLY A 414 19.58 -9.62 -9.17
CA GLY A 414 18.23 -9.76 -9.76
C GLY A 414 17.73 -8.46 -10.39
N THR A 415 18.05 -7.32 -9.78
CA THR A 415 17.71 -5.99 -10.32
C THR A 415 18.40 -5.72 -11.66
N ALA A 416 19.67 -6.11 -11.81
CA ALA A 416 20.40 -5.93 -13.07
C ALA A 416 19.84 -6.82 -14.20
N GLU A 417 19.46 -8.06 -13.88
CA GLU A 417 18.81 -8.97 -14.83
C GLU A 417 17.44 -8.45 -15.26
N ALA A 418 16.65 -7.92 -14.32
CA ALA A 418 15.35 -7.32 -14.60
C ALA A 418 15.47 -6.13 -15.57
N GLU A 419 16.44 -5.23 -15.35
CA GLU A 419 16.70 -4.12 -16.27
C GLU A 419 17.17 -4.60 -17.64
N ALA A 420 18.04 -5.61 -17.70
CA ALA A 420 18.47 -6.21 -18.95
C ALA A 420 17.29 -6.80 -19.73
N ALA A 421 16.37 -7.51 -19.06
CA ALA A 421 15.16 -8.04 -19.66
C ALA A 421 14.25 -6.93 -20.22
N LEU A 422 14.09 -5.83 -19.49
CA LEU A 422 13.31 -4.67 -19.94
C LEU A 422 13.98 -3.97 -21.14
N ARG A 423 15.32 -3.87 -21.17
CA ARG A 423 16.07 -3.38 -22.34
C ARG A 423 15.90 -4.30 -23.54
N THR A 424 16.00 -5.61 -23.36
CA THR A 424 15.77 -6.60 -24.43
C THR A 424 14.35 -6.51 -24.99
N TRP A 425 13.35 -6.32 -24.12
CA TRP A 425 11.97 -6.06 -24.55
C TRP A 425 11.90 -4.77 -25.41
N LEU A 426 12.42 -3.65 -24.89
CA LEU A 426 12.43 -2.36 -25.60
C LEU A 426 13.11 -2.47 -26.97
N HIS A 427 14.26 -3.15 -27.06
CA HIS A 427 14.99 -3.33 -28.31
C HIS A 427 14.20 -4.15 -29.34
N ARG A 428 13.57 -5.27 -28.93
CA ARG A 428 12.77 -6.09 -29.84
C ARG A 428 11.55 -5.31 -30.37
N THR A 429 10.84 -4.64 -29.47
CA THR A 429 9.65 -3.87 -29.82
C THR A 429 9.98 -2.68 -30.73
N THR A 430 11.07 -1.97 -30.47
CA THR A 430 11.51 -0.84 -31.32
C THR A 430 12.09 -1.26 -32.67
N ALA A 431 12.64 -2.47 -32.79
CA ALA A 431 13.13 -3.00 -34.06
C ALA A 431 12.00 -3.22 -35.08
N ALA A 432 10.79 -3.52 -34.61
CA ALA A 432 9.59 -3.69 -35.44
C ALA A 432 8.94 -2.37 -35.88
N LEU A 433 9.39 -1.22 -35.38
CA LEU A 433 8.84 0.10 -35.71
C LEU A 433 9.50 0.74 -36.94
N ASP A 434 8.77 1.64 -37.59
CA ASP A 434 9.25 2.46 -38.69
C ASP A 434 10.44 3.35 -38.28
N ARG A 435 11.28 3.68 -39.27
CA ARG A 435 12.54 4.42 -39.07
C ARG A 435 12.37 5.75 -38.34
N PRO A 436 11.34 6.60 -38.62
CA PRO A 436 11.14 7.85 -37.90
C PRO A 436 10.87 7.64 -36.40
N VAL A 437 9.96 6.73 -36.06
CA VAL A 437 9.58 6.40 -34.66
C VAL A 437 10.76 5.83 -33.89
N ARG A 438 11.53 4.95 -34.52
CA ARG A 438 12.77 4.42 -33.93
C ARG A 438 13.79 5.54 -33.65
N GLY A 439 13.85 6.54 -34.52
CA GLY A 439 14.67 7.74 -34.36
C GLY A 439 14.28 8.54 -33.12
N GLU A 440 12.99 8.70 -32.85
CA GLU A 440 12.50 9.38 -31.64
C GLU A 440 12.90 8.66 -30.35
N ILE A 441 12.71 7.34 -30.28
CA ILE A 441 13.12 6.55 -29.10
C ILE A 441 14.63 6.58 -28.92
N THR A 442 15.39 6.53 -30.01
CA THR A 442 16.86 6.64 -29.95
C THR A 442 17.28 8.02 -29.44
N ALA A 443 16.61 9.09 -29.86
CA ALA A 443 16.84 10.43 -29.35
C ALA A 443 16.50 10.52 -27.86
N GLU A 444 15.40 9.90 -27.41
CA GLU A 444 15.03 9.82 -25.99
C GLU A 444 16.10 9.13 -25.15
N LEU A 445 16.54 7.94 -25.58
CA LEU A 445 17.63 7.22 -24.92
C LEU A 445 18.90 8.08 -24.79
N ARG A 446 19.25 8.84 -25.84
CA ARG A 446 20.38 9.78 -25.82
C ARG A 446 20.14 10.95 -24.86
N ARG A 447 18.93 11.53 -24.82
CA ARG A 447 18.59 12.61 -23.89
C ARG A 447 18.76 12.16 -22.45
N HIS A 448 18.24 10.98 -22.11
CA HIS A 448 18.37 10.44 -20.77
C HIS A 448 19.81 10.03 -20.42
N ALA A 449 20.59 9.51 -21.38
CA ALA A 449 22.01 9.20 -21.15
C ALA A 449 22.90 10.46 -21.04
N ALA A 450 22.53 11.56 -21.70
CA ALA A 450 23.22 12.84 -21.64
C ALA A 450 22.78 13.71 -20.46
N ALA A 451 21.66 13.38 -19.81
CA ALA A 451 21.24 14.06 -18.59
C ALA A 451 22.32 13.83 -17.52
N PRO A 452 22.83 14.88 -16.86
CA PRO A 452 23.78 14.71 -15.78
C PRO A 452 23.16 13.78 -14.73
N ALA A 453 23.94 12.78 -14.29
CA ALA A 453 23.48 11.87 -13.25
C ALA A 453 22.95 12.72 -12.09
N PRO A 454 21.66 12.59 -11.73
CA PRO A 454 21.16 13.31 -10.58
C PRO A 454 22.07 12.96 -9.40
N PRO A 455 22.41 13.93 -8.53
CA PRO A 455 23.19 13.63 -7.34
C PRO A 455 22.57 12.42 -6.63
N PRO A 456 23.37 11.53 -6.02
CA PRO A 456 22.83 10.37 -5.32
C PRO A 456 21.69 10.86 -4.42
N PRO A 457 20.54 10.17 -4.41
CA PRO A 457 19.36 10.66 -3.72
C PRO A 457 19.76 11.00 -2.28
N GLN A 458 19.72 12.29 -1.96
CA GLN A 458 19.94 12.78 -0.61
C GLN A 458 18.73 12.36 0.21
N ASP A 459 18.80 11.17 0.81
CA ASP A 459 17.75 10.50 1.57
C ASP A 459 16.45 10.28 0.73
N PRO A 460 15.89 9.06 0.62
CA PRO A 460 14.60 8.81 -0.07
C PRO A 460 13.38 9.56 0.54
N ALA A 461 13.61 10.50 1.46
CA ALA A 461 12.63 11.30 2.17
C ALA A 461 12.05 12.49 1.39
N ARG A 462 12.57 12.84 0.21
CA ARG A 462 12.22 14.09 -0.51
C ARG A 462 11.33 13.92 -1.75
N GLY A 463 10.60 12.82 -1.88
CA GLY A 463 9.35 12.85 -2.67
C GLY A 463 8.34 13.78 -1.97
N THR A 464 7.32 14.27 -2.67
CA THR A 464 6.18 14.98 -2.05
C THR A 464 5.39 14.01 -1.18
N ARG A 465 5.96 13.63 -0.04
CA ARG A 465 5.33 12.78 0.98
C ARG A 465 4.19 13.58 1.58
N HIS A 466 2.96 13.13 1.40
CA HIS A 466 1.86 13.72 2.15
C HIS A 466 1.92 13.19 3.58
N SER A 467 1.74 14.08 4.54
CA SER A 467 1.42 13.71 5.92
C SER A 467 -0.08 13.87 6.12
N VAL A 468 -0.66 13.04 6.97
CA VAL A 468 -2.07 13.18 7.34
C VAL A 468 -2.15 14.13 8.52
N LEU A 469 -2.92 15.20 8.39
CA LEU A 469 -3.26 16.09 9.49
C LEU A 469 -4.60 15.68 10.07
N LEU A 470 -4.65 15.44 11.38
CA LEU A 470 -5.87 15.32 12.16
C LEU A 470 -5.95 16.53 13.09
N GLU A 471 -6.98 17.35 12.92
CA GLU A 471 -7.28 18.49 13.78
C GLU A 471 -8.42 18.10 14.72
N LEU A 472 -8.23 18.28 16.04
CA LEU A 472 -9.27 18.09 17.04
C LEU A 472 -9.49 19.40 17.80
N THR A 473 -10.70 19.94 17.70
CA THR A 473 -11.11 21.17 18.36
C THR A 473 -12.15 20.85 19.43
N ARG A 474 -11.93 21.30 20.65
CA ARG A 474 -12.84 21.02 21.77
C ARG A 474 -14.01 21.98 21.74
N ARG A 475 -15.23 21.48 21.96
CA ARG A 475 -16.41 22.35 22.01
C ARG A 475 -16.43 23.14 23.32
N PRO A 476 -16.55 24.48 23.29
CA PRO A 476 -16.54 25.32 24.50
C PRO A 476 -17.66 24.98 25.50
N TRP A 477 -18.83 24.56 25.00
CA TRP A 477 -20.02 24.26 25.81
C TRP A 477 -20.18 22.78 26.16
N GLU A 478 -19.38 21.88 25.58
CA GLU A 478 -19.40 20.43 25.82
C GLU A 478 -17.97 19.92 25.99
N GLN A 479 -17.53 19.90 27.24
CA GLN A 479 -16.13 19.68 27.61
C GLN A 479 -15.52 18.33 27.18
N ASP A 480 -16.30 17.31 26.84
CA ASP A 480 -15.80 16.02 26.37
C ASP A 480 -16.13 15.75 24.89
N SER A 481 -16.56 16.77 24.14
CA SER A 481 -16.99 16.69 22.75
C SER A 481 -16.04 17.46 21.84
N PHE A 482 -15.70 16.85 20.69
CA PHE A 482 -14.71 17.37 19.75
C PHE A 482 -15.28 17.46 18.34
N ASP A 483 -15.03 18.59 17.69
CA ASP A 483 -15.11 18.70 16.24
C ASP A 483 -13.77 18.27 15.66
N TRP A 484 -13.78 17.66 14.48
CA TRP A 484 -12.57 17.11 13.88
C TRP A 484 -12.50 17.27 12.37
N ARG A 485 -11.27 17.40 11.87
CA ARG A 485 -10.97 17.50 10.43
C ARG A 485 -9.76 16.64 10.09
N ILE A 486 -9.78 16.04 8.90
CA ILE A 486 -8.69 15.26 8.34
C ILE A 486 -8.34 15.83 6.96
N GLY A 487 -7.05 16.08 6.75
CA GLY A 487 -6.54 16.55 5.47
C GLY A 487 -5.14 16.03 5.15
N LEU A 488 -4.72 16.22 3.90
CA LEU A 488 -3.37 15.91 3.45
C LEU A 488 -2.52 17.18 3.47
N LEU A 489 -1.44 17.15 4.24
CA LEU A 489 -0.41 18.19 4.23
C LEU A 489 0.73 17.75 3.31
N PRO A 490 1.13 18.57 2.32
CA PRO A 490 2.30 18.29 1.50
C PRO A 490 3.57 18.26 2.38
N ALA A 491 4.58 17.50 1.94
CA ALA A 491 5.89 17.48 2.60
C ALA A 491 6.43 18.91 2.74
N PRO A 492 7.11 19.24 3.86
CA PRO A 492 7.78 20.52 3.98
C PRO A 492 8.77 20.70 2.81
N GLY A 493 8.72 21.86 2.17
CA GLY A 493 9.62 22.20 1.06
C GLY A 493 11.09 22.16 1.48
N PRO A 494 12.04 22.19 0.52
CA PRO A 494 13.45 22.23 0.87
C PRO A 494 13.76 23.41 1.80
N PRO A 495 14.62 23.24 2.82
CA PRO A 495 14.98 24.33 3.72
C PRO A 495 15.55 25.50 2.91
N ARG A 496 15.16 26.72 3.30
CA ARG A 496 15.59 27.96 2.63
C ARG A 496 17.13 28.03 2.65
N PRO A 497 17.80 28.39 1.54
CA PRO A 497 19.25 28.48 1.52
C PRO A 497 19.75 29.47 2.59
N ALA A 498 20.82 29.07 3.29
CA ALA A 498 21.40 29.86 4.36
C ALA A 498 21.79 31.27 3.85
N GLY A 499 21.22 32.31 4.45
CA GLY A 499 21.51 33.71 4.11
C GLY A 499 20.40 34.45 3.34
N ALA A 500 19.31 33.78 2.96
CA ALA A 500 18.13 34.47 2.47
C ALA A 500 17.49 35.30 3.61
N PRO A 501 17.05 36.56 3.36
CA PRO A 501 16.49 37.41 4.41
C PRO A 501 15.31 36.70 5.09
N ALA A 502 15.17 36.86 6.42
CA ALA A 502 13.99 36.42 7.14
C ALA A 502 12.81 37.29 6.72
N GLU A 503 12.23 37.01 5.56
CA GLU A 503 10.82 37.32 5.32
C GLU A 503 10.02 36.56 6.40
N GLY A 504 8.92 37.13 6.87
CA GLY A 504 8.19 36.65 8.04
C GLY A 504 7.74 35.18 7.99
N PRO A 505 6.93 34.72 8.96
CA PRO A 505 6.42 33.35 8.96
C PRO A 505 5.84 32.98 7.58
N PRO A 506 6.20 31.83 7.00
CA PRO A 506 5.60 31.40 5.74
C PRO A 506 4.08 31.26 5.92
N ASP A 507 3.32 31.55 4.86
CA ASP A 507 1.88 31.30 4.87
C ASP A 507 1.62 29.81 5.20
N PRO A 508 0.62 29.50 6.05
CA PRO A 508 0.31 28.13 6.39
C PRO A 508 -0.09 27.35 5.12
N PRO A 509 0.48 26.16 4.89
CA PRO A 509 0.03 25.33 3.78
C PRO A 509 -1.43 24.94 4.01
N GLU A 510 -2.29 25.23 3.04
CA GLU A 510 -3.67 24.76 3.08
C GLU A 510 -3.70 23.23 2.92
N PRO A 511 -4.21 22.47 3.91
CA PRO A 511 -4.35 21.03 3.78
C PRO A 511 -5.43 20.72 2.74
N GLU A 512 -5.20 19.70 1.90
CA GLU A 512 -6.26 19.18 1.03
C GLU A 512 -7.32 18.50 1.91
N PRO A 513 -8.55 19.04 1.99
CA PRO A 513 -9.56 18.51 2.90
C PRO A 513 -10.07 17.16 2.40
N LEU A 514 -10.11 16.17 3.29
CA LEU A 514 -10.63 14.84 2.98
C LEU A 514 -11.96 14.57 3.70
N HIS A 515 -11.99 14.80 5.01
CA HIS A 515 -13.14 14.53 5.87
C HIS A 515 -13.21 15.53 7.01
N ASP A 516 -14.43 15.91 7.39
CA ASP A 516 -14.71 16.77 8.53
C ASP A 516 -16.01 16.36 9.20
N ASP A 517 -16.09 16.60 10.51
CA ASP A 517 -17.31 16.48 11.31
C ASP A 517 -17.31 17.55 12.39
N HIS A 518 -18.35 18.39 12.34
CA HIS A 518 -18.58 19.52 13.23
C HIS A 518 -19.81 19.31 14.14
N THR A 519 -20.26 18.06 14.28
CA THR A 519 -21.45 17.71 15.07
C THR A 519 -21.13 17.46 16.55
N GLY A 520 -19.85 17.44 16.93
CA GLY A 520 -19.39 17.10 18.26
C GLY A 520 -19.37 15.59 18.52
N THR A 521 -18.18 15.00 18.47
CA THR A 521 -17.95 13.60 18.81
C THR A 521 -17.40 13.46 20.23
N PRO A 522 -18.02 12.66 21.11
CA PRO A 522 -17.49 12.39 22.44
C PRO A 522 -16.09 11.75 22.39
N LEU A 523 -15.21 12.11 23.33
CA LEU A 523 -13.83 11.61 23.39
C LEU A 523 -13.72 10.07 23.33
N ALA A 524 -14.62 9.37 24.01
CA ALA A 524 -14.64 7.90 24.04
C ALA A 524 -15.03 7.28 22.69
N GLU A 525 -15.73 8.02 21.84
CA GLU A 525 -16.20 7.57 20.52
C GLU A 525 -15.24 7.97 19.39
N LEU A 526 -14.38 8.97 19.60
CA LEU A 526 -13.43 9.46 18.60
C LEU A 526 -12.63 8.34 17.92
N PRO A 527 -12.03 7.36 18.63
CA PRO A 527 -11.24 6.33 17.96
C PRO A 527 -12.06 5.48 16.98
N ALA A 528 -13.30 5.14 17.36
CA ALA A 528 -14.19 4.35 16.50
C ALA A 528 -14.70 5.16 15.30
N ARG A 529 -15.02 6.44 15.51
CA ARG A 529 -15.49 7.35 14.45
C ARG A 529 -14.39 7.69 13.45
N LEU A 530 -13.17 7.92 13.92
CA LEU A 530 -12.04 8.36 13.10
C LEU A 530 -11.31 7.21 12.37
N ALA A 531 -11.47 5.96 12.80
CA ALA A 531 -10.76 4.82 12.21
C ALA A 531 -10.93 4.72 10.68
N GLY A 532 -12.17 4.76 10.18
CA GLY A 532 -12.46 4.70 8.74
C GLY A 532 -11.90 5.89 7.95
N PRO A 533 -12.24 7.15 8.34
CA PRO A 533 -11.68 8.35 7.72
C PRO A 533 -10.15 8.40 7.72
N LEU A 534 -9.49 8.04 8.82
CA LEU A 534 -8.03 7.99 8.91
C LEU A 534 -7.44 6.90 8.00
N ALA A 535 -8.02 5.70 7.97
CA ALA A 535 -7.58 4.63 7.07
C ALA A 535 -7.61 5.08 5.59
N ARG A 536 -8.64 5.83 5.21
CA ARG A 536 -8.75 6.42 3.87
C ARG A 536 -7.68 7.47 3.62
N ALA A 537 -7.44 8.39 4.54
CA ALA A 537 -6.38 9.39 4.42
C ALA A 537 -5.00 8.74 4.28
N PHE A 538 -4.72 7.71 5.09
CA PHE A 538 -3.49 6.95 5.00
C PHE A 538 -3.33 6.25 3.67
N THR A 539 -4.40 5.73 3.08
CA THR A 539 -4.31 5.10 1.76
C THR A 539 -3.86 6.08 0.66
N LEU A 540 -4.23 7.36 0.79
CA LEU A 540 -3.82 8.40 -0.14
C LEU A 540 -2.41 8.93 0.14
N ALA A 541 -1.98 8.90 1.40
CA ALA A 541 -0.72 9.47 1.86
C ALA A 541 0.45 8.47 1.91
N ASP A 542 0.16 7.18 2.12
CA ASP A 542 1.16 6.14 2.30
C ASP A 542 1.94 5.93 0.98
N GLU A 543 3.26 5.86 1.12
CA GLU A 543 4.18 5.58 0.03
C GLU A 543 4.60 4.09 0.09
N PRO A 544 4.95 3.45 -1.03
CA PRO A 544 5.40 2.06 -1.02
C PRO A 544 6.53 1.82 0.00
N GLY A 545 6.27 0.95 0.98
CA GLY A 545 7.21 0.65 2.07
C GLY A 545 7.44 1.78 3.07
N THR A 546 6.71 2.90 3.02
CA THR A 546 6.86 4.02 3.96
C THR A 546 5.50 4.55 4.41
N PRO A 547 5.05 4.25 5.64
CA PRO A 547 3.79 4.78 6.16
C PRO A 547 3.87 6.30 6.36
N ALA A 548 2.78 6.99 6.05
CA ALA A 548 2.64 8.43 6.22
C ALA A 548 2.66 8.85 7.69
N LEU A 549 3.31 9.98 7.96
CA LEU A 549 3.28 10.65 9.26
C LEU A 549 1.86 11.14 9.57
N LEU A 550 1.32 10.76 10.74
CA LEU A 550 0.13 11.37 11.30
C LEU A 550 0.53 12.55 12.19
N GLN A 551 0.14 13.76 11.80
CA GLN A 551 0.24 14.97 12.59
C GLN A 551 -1.10 15.21 13.30
N VAL A 552 -1.08 15.30 14.63
CA VAL A 552 -2.29 15.53 15.43
C VAL A 552 -2.22 16.93 16.02
N ALA A 553 -3.03 17.85 15.47
CA ALA A 553 -3.18 19.21 15.97
C ALA A 553 -4.18 19.24 17.13
N LEU A 554 -3.71 19.68 18.30
CA LEU A 554 -4.43 19.66 19.57
C LEU A 554 -4.33 20.99 20.29
N GLU A 555 -5.41 21.43 20.93
CA GLU A 555 -5.39 22.54 21.89
C GLU A 555 -4.51 22.21 23.11
N ARG A 556 -4.05 23.25 23.81
CA ARG A 556 -3.10 23.15 24.94
C ARG A 556 -3.54 22.18 26.03
N ASP A 557 -4.82 22.22 26.38
CA ASP A 557 -5.38 21.42 27.46
C ASP A 557 -5.49 19.93 27.12
N VAL A 558 -5.45 19.59 25.82
CA VAL A 558 -5.65 18.24 25.30
C VAL A 558 -4.43 17.67 24.59
N LEU A 559 -3.27 18.37 24.58
CA LEU A 559 -1.98 17.89 24.04
C LEU A 559 -1.58 16.48 24.50
N GLY A 560 -2.08 16.09 25.67
CA GLY A 560 -1.82 14.79 26.28
C GLY A 560 -2.56 13.59 25.69
N LEU A 561 -3.49 13.80 24.75
CA LEU A 561 -4.34 12.75 24.21
C LEU A 561 -3.51 11.62 23.57
N PRO A 562 -3.78 10.35 23.91
CA PRO A 562 -2.97 9.23 23.43
C PRO A 562 -3.44 8.75 22.05
N VAL A 563 -3.43 9.63 21.05
CA VAL A 563 -3.90 9.30 19.68
C VAL A 563 -3.10 8.16 19.06
N ASP A 564 -1.81 8.06 19.37
CA ASP A 564 -0.98 6.95 18.91
C ASP A 564 -1.38 5.59 19.52
N THR A 565 -2.16 5.57 20.60
CA THR A 565 -2.71 4.32 21.15
C THR A 565 -4.08 3.97 20.60
N TRP A 566 -4.69 4.83 19.77
CA TRP A 566 -5.98 4.54 19.16
C TRP A 566 -5.86 3.39 18.17
N PRO A 567 -6.85 2.49 18.11
CA PRO A 567 -6.80 1.37 17.19
C PRO A 567 -7.03 1.85 15.76
N ALA A 568 -6.29 1.30 14.79
CA ALA A 568 -6.42 1.64 13.37
C ALA A 568 -7.77 1.21 12.76
N GLY A 569 -8.47 0.31 13.44
CA GLY A 569 -9.80 -0.22 13.12
C GLY A 569 -10.35 -0.96 14.34
N PRO A 570 -11.61 -1.41 14.35
CA PRO A 570 -12.15 -2.14 15.50
C PRO A 570 -11.30 -3.37 15.87
N GLY A 571 -10.66 -3.36 17.04
CA GLY A 571 -9.75 -4.41 17.50
C GLY A 571 -8.36 -4.43 16.81
N GLY A 572 -8.09 -3.49 15.91
CA GLY A 572 -6.82 -3.37 15.20
C GLY A 572 -5.68 -2.85 16.07
N PRO A 573 -4.42 -2.96 15.60
CA PRO A 573 -3.26 -2.46 16.35
C PRO A 573 -3.29 -0.94 16.53
N PRO A 574 -2.59 -0.41 17.54
CA PRO A 574 -2.46 1.04 17.75
C PRO A 574 -1.85 1.77 16.55
N LEU A 575 -2.34 2.99 16.25
CA LEU A 575 -1.82 3.83 15.17
C LEU A 575 -0.32 4.05 15.27
N GLY A 576 0.21 4.32 16.47
CA GLY A 576 1.64 4.54 16.72
C GLY A 576 2.53 3.32 16.46
N ARG A 577 1.96 2.11 16.45
CA ARG A 577 2.65 0.89 16.04
C ARG A 577 2.77 0.80 14.52
N LEU A 578 1.75 1.26 13.79
CA LEU A 578 1.70 1.17 12.33
C LEU A 578 2.43 2.31 11.62
N ARG A 579 2.51 3.49 12.25
CA ARG A 579 3.06 4.69 11.60
C ARG A 579 3.64 5.69 12.59
N PRO A 580 4.49 6.63 12.14
CA PRO A 580 4.87 7.79 12.92
C PRO A 580 3.65 8.63 13.31
N VAL A 581 3.54 8.98 14.59
CA VAL A 581 2.47 9.84 15.12
C VAL A 581 3.11 10.92 15.98
N VAL A 582 2.83 12.17 15.66
CA VAL A 582 3.33 13.35 16.40
C VAL A 582 2.18 14.24 16.86
N VAL A 583 2.37 14.85 18.02
CA VAL A 583 1.46 15.87 18.55
C VAL A 583 1.97 17.26 18.18
N ARG A 584 1.05 18.14 17.78
CA ARG A 584 1.29 19.54 17.48
C ARG A 584 0.33 20.44 18.27
N PRO A 585 0.81 21.50 18.92
CA PRO A 585 -0.07 22.52 19.47
C PRO A 585 -0.76 23.28 18.34
N ALA A 586 -2.09 23.34 18.37
CA ALA A 586 -2.90 24.12 17.43
C ALA A 586 -2.67 25.62 17.60
N GLU A 587 -2.43 26.05 18.84
CA GLU A 587 -2.20 27.46 19.18
C GLU A 587 -0.69 27.79 19.22
N PRO A 588 -0.29 28.99 18.77
CA PRO A 588 1.08 29.45 18.91
C PRO A 588 1.50 29.59 20.39
N PRO A 589 2.83 29.67 20.66
CA PRO A 589 3.32 29.96 22.01
C PRO A 589 2.73 31.28 22.54
N GLY A 590 2.18 31.25 23.76
CA GLY A 590 1.54 32.38 24.39
C GLY A 590 2.56 33.09 25.27
N GLY A 591 2.65 34.41 25.17
CA GLY A 591 3.61 35.18 25.96
C GLY A 591 3.11 36.57 26.29
N ALA A 592 2.42 36.70 27.43
CA ALA A 592 2.27 38.01 28.06
C ALA A 592 3.66 38.48 28.56
N GLY A 593 4.26 39.45 27.88
CA GLY A 593 5.27 40.35 28.46
C GLY A 593 6.74 39.91 28.48
N GLY A 594 7.22 39.10 27.52
CA GLY A 594 8.66 38.74 27.38
C GLY A 594 9.19 38.90 25.94
N PRO A 595 10.51 38.75 25.69
CA PRO A 595 11.09 38.79 24.34
C PRO A 595 10.41 37.77 23.42
N ASP A 596 10.32 38.10 22.13
CA ASP A 596 9.51 37.43 21.11
C ASP A 596 9.57 35.89 21.18
N PRO A 597 8.55 35.22 21.75
CA PRO A 597 8.50 33.76 21.89
C PRO A 597 8.56 33.02 20.55
N VAL A 598 8.13 33.68 19.48
CA VAL A 598 8.18 33.14 18.12
C VAL A 598 9.62 33.06 17.65
N ALA A 599 10.43 34.10 17.88
CA ALA A 599 11.84 34.11 17.52
C ALA A 599 12.65 33.02 18.28
N ASP A 600 12.43 32.84 19.59
CA ASP A 600 13.11 31.79 20.38
C ASP A 600 12.79 30.38 19.84
N ARG A 601 11.53 30.15 19.44
CA ARG A 601 11.10 28.90 18.80
C ARG A 601 11.87 28.61 17.51
N TYR A 602 12.03 29.59 16.62
CA TYR A 602 12.82 29.42 15.38
C TYR A 602 14.31 29.17 15.68
N HIS A 603 14.88 29.85 16.68
CA HIS A 603 16.27 29.63 17.08
C HIS A 603 16.50 28.21 17.63
N ARG A 604 15.63 27.72 18.52
CA ARG A 604 15.67 26.33 19.03
C ARG A 604 15.48 25.31 17.91
N TRP A 605 14.53 25.56 17.01
CA TRP A 605 14.30 24.68 15.86
C TRP A 605 15.56 24.51 15.02
N ARG A 606 16.24 25.62 14.70
CA ARG A 606 17.51 25.61 13.97
C ARG A 606 18.57 24.74 14.65
N TRP A 607 18.79 24.91 15.95
CA TRP A 607 19.78 24.13 16.69
C TRP A 607 19.43 22.64 16.87
N THR A 608 18.15 22.29 16.74
CA THR A 608 17.68 20.90 16.82
C THR A 608 17.61 20.21 15.46
N HIS A 609 17.58 20.96 14.36
CA HIS A 609 17.41 20.44 12.99
C HIS A 609 18.64 20.60 12.07
N ASP A 610 19.53 21.57 12.30
CA ASP A 610 20.74 21.76 11.47
C ASP A 610 21.73 20.59 11.67
N ASP A 611 21.90 19.73 10.65
CA ASP A 611 22.88 18.61 10.64
C ASP A 611 24.29 19.09 10.25
N ALA A 612 24.79 20.16 10.87
CA ALA A 612 26.12 20.66 10.59
C ALA A 612 27.19 19.67 11.13
N PRO A 613 28.27 19.35 10.38
CA PRO A 613 29.26 18.34 10.77
C PRO A 613 29.94 18.52 12.14
N LEU A 614 29.88 19.73 12.70
CA LEU A 614 30.46 20.12 13.99
C LEU A 614 29.40 20.46 15.06
N ALA A 615 28.11 20.32 14.75
CA ALA A 615 27.05 20.56 15.73
C ALA A 615 27.07 19.46 16.81
N PRO A 616 26.91 19.81 18.10
CA PRO A 616 26.94 18.84 19.21
C PRO A 616 25.75 17.86 19.23
N GLY A 617 24.81 17.96 18.29
CA GLY A 617 23.59 17.17 18.20
C GLY A 617 22.54 17.54 19.26
N ILE A 618 21.32 17.05 19.09
CA ILE A 618 20.26 17.18 20.10
C ILE A 618 20.62 16.42 21.38
N ARG A 619 20.20 16.94 22.54
CA ARG A 619 20.44 16.29 23.85
C ARG A 619 19.17 16.23 24.68
N GLY A 620 18.85 15.03 25.17
CA GLY A 620 17.73 14.84 26.09
C GLY A 620 17.97 15.53 27.44
N ARG A 621 16.96 16.22 27.95
CA ARG A 621 16.98 16.78 29.30
C ARG A 621 15.74 16.33 30.07
N VAL A 622 15.92 15.49 31.09
CA VAL A 622 14.84 15.07 31.96
C VAL A 622 14.43 16.22 32.88
N LEU A 623 13.13 16.55 32.94
CA LEU A 623 12.63 17.74 33.64
C LEU A 623 11.71 17.46 34.83
N ASP A 624 11.14 16.27 34.94
CA ASP A 624 10.13 15.93 35.96
C ASP A 624 10.53 14.72 36.82
N CYS A 625 11.81 14.34 36.80
CA CYS A 625 12.36 13.25 37.60
C CYS A 625 13.73 13.62 38.19
N GLU A 626 13.83 13.58 39.51
CA GLU A 626 15.08 13.71 40.25
C GLU A 626 15.30 12.44 41.08
N ALA A 627 16.36 11.70 40.77
CA ALA A 627 16.70 10.43 41.42
C ALA A 627 15.53 9.43 41.52
N GLY A 628 14.69 9.35 40.47
CA GLY A 628 13.50 8.49 40.44
C GLY A 628 12.25 9.07 41.12
N THR A 629 12.37 10.24 41.74
CA THR A 629 11.26 10.96 42.38
C THR A 629 10.68 11.99 41.41
N ARG A 630 9.35 12.04 41.33
CA ARG A 630 8.67 13.05 40.51
C ARG A 630 8.89 14.45 41.08
N VAL A 631 9.33 15.36 40.23
CA VAL A 631 9.43 16.80 40.53
C VAL A 631 8.55 17.59 39.56
N PRO A 632 8.06 18.79 39.92
CA PRO A 632 7.33 19.65 38.98
C PRO A 632 8.19 20.05 37.79
N VAL A 633 7.59 20.18 36.61
CA VAL A 633 8.27 20.76 35.44
C VAL A 633 8.67 22.20 35.76
N PRO A 634 9.90 22.64 35.41
CA PRO A 634 10.39 24.00 35.66
C PRO A 634 9.46 25.09 35.12
N SER A 635 9.59 26.31 35.66
CA SER A 635 8.84 27.47 35.15
C SER A 635 9.28 27.82 33.72
N THR A 636 8.43 28.54 32.98
CA THR A 636 8.73 28.96 31.60
C THR A 636 10.05 29.73 31.49
N ASP A 637 10.39 30.58 32.46
CA ASP A 637 11.66 31.32 32.48
C ASP A 637 12.88 30.39 32.69
N GLN A 638 12.75 29.38 33.55
CA GLN A 638 13.79 28.37 33.74
C GLN A 638 13.96 27.52 32.47
N LEU A 639 12.86 27.16 31.82
CA LEU A 639 12.87 26.41 30.56
C LEU A 639 13.57 27.19 29.44
N ARG A 640 13.33 28.51 29.34
CA ARG A 640 14.01 29.38 28.37
C ARG A 640 15.53 29.47 28.58
N SER A 641 16.01 29.26 29.81
CA SER A 641 17.45 29.24 30.10
C SER A 641 18.18 27.98 29.62
N LEU A 642 17.46 26.93 29.22
CA LEU A 642 18.07 25.69 28.71
C LEU A 642 18.70 25.93 27.33
N ALA A 643 19.80 25.22 27.05
CA ALA A 643 20.50 25.30 25.77
C ALA A 643 19.55 25.00 24.59
N HIS A 644 19.71 25.73 23.48
CA HIS A 644 18.79 25.63 22.33
C HIS A 644 18.70 24.22 21.71
N ALA A 645 19.75 23.39 21.83
CA ALA A 645 19.77 22.00 21.36
C ALA A 645 19.15 20.99 22.35
N SER A 646 18.60 21.46 23.48
CA SER A 646 17.99 20.59 24.48
C SER A 646 16.62 20.12 24.03
N VAL A 647 16.36 18.83 24.16
CA VAL A 647 15.04 18.20 23.96
C VAL A 647 14.48 17.83 25.33
N PRO A 648 13.42 18.49 25.81
CA PRO A 648 12.71 18.13 27.03
C PRO A 648 12.25 16.67 27.03
N VAL A 649 12.48 15.99 28.14
CA VAL A 649 12.03 14.62 28.40
C VAL A 649 11.22 14.61 29.70
N LEU A 650 9.94 14.24 29.63
CA LEU A 650 9.10 14.03 30.79
C LEU A 650 9.01 12.53 31.10
N CYS A 651 9.73 12.10 32.12
CA CYS A 651 9.66 10.76 32.64
C CYS A 651 8.30 10.52 33.28
N HIS A 652 7.88 11.31 34.28
CA HIS A 652 6.70 11.11 35.13
C HIS A 652 5.41 11.80 34.64
N TYR A 653 5.23 11.89 33.33
CA TYR A 653 3.97 12.36 32.75
C TYR A 653 2.81 11.41 33.12
N ARG A 654 1.76 11.93 33.76
CA ARG A 654 0.70 11.12 34.39
C ARG A 654 -0.41 10.68 33.43
N GLY A 655 -0.38 11.13 32.18
CA GLY A 655 -1.46 10.90 31.21
C GLY A 655 -2.43 12.08 31.15
N TYR A 656 -3.23 12.09 30.08
CA TYR A 656 -4.36 13.03 29.91
C TYR A 656 -5.36 12.91 31.08
N GLY A 657 -6.08 14.00 31.37
CA GLY A 657 -7.08 14.07 32.46
C GLY A 657 -6.51 14.11 33.89
N HIS A 658 -5.19 13.97 34.07
CA HIS A 658 -4.56 14.06 35.38
C HIS A 658 -4.14 15.49 35.72
N ALA A 659 -4.33 15.89 36.98
CA ALA A 659 -3.98 17.22 37.46
C ALA A 659 -2.49 17.56 37.20
N GLY A 660 -2.26 18.71 36.57
CA GLY A 660 -0.93 19.23 36.21
C GLY A 660 -0.29 18.61 34.96
N SER A 661 -0.91 17.63 34.30
CA SER A 661 -0.38 17.06 33.04
C SER A 661 -0.47 18.05 31.86
N ALA A 662 -1.62 18.70 31.68
CA ALA A 662 -1.81 19.70 30.63
C ALA A 662 -0.86 20.89 30.82
N GLU A 663 -0.79 21.41 32.05
CA GLU A 663 0.11 22.51 32.43
C GLU A 663 1.58 22.18 32.15
N ALA A 664 2.01 20.94 32.41
CA ALA A 664 3.37 20.50 32.14
C ALA A 664 3.73 20.59 30.64
N LEU A 665 2.82 20.17 29.73
CA LEU A 665 3.04 20.26 28.29
C LEU A 665 2.92 21.70 27.78
N ALA A 666 1.94 22.46 28.27
CA ALA A 666 1.75 23.87 27.91
C ALA A 666 2.99 24.72 28.25
N ARG A 667 3.63 24.49 29.41
CA ARG A 667 4.89 25.16 29.80
C ARG A 667 6.04 24.87 28.82
N LEU A 668 6.12 23.66 28.26
CA LEU A 668 7.13 23.36 27.24
C LEU A 668 6.89 24.17 25.97
N VAL A 669 5.63 24.25 25.52
CA VAL A 669 5.25 25.04 24.34
C VAL A 669 5.55 26.53 24.56
N ASP A 670 5.18 27.09 25.72
CA ASP A 670 5.44 28.50 26.07
C ASP A 670 6.93 28.81 26.33
N GLY A 671 7.71 27.77 26.64
CA GLY A 671 9.16 27.81 26.71
C GLY A 671 9.85 27.81 25.35
N GLY A 672 9.10 27.74 24.24
CA GLY A 672 9.61 27.76 22.87
C GLY A 672 10.02 26.38 22.34
N PHE A 673 9.69 25.29 23.03
CA PHE A 673 10.08 23.94 22.61
C PHE A 673 9.12 23.38 21.57
N GLY A 674 9.57 23.34 20.31
CA GLY A 674 8.87 22.65 19.22
C GLY A 674 9.12 21.14 19.16
N VAL A 675 9.93 20.58 20.07
CA VAL A 675 10.22 19.15 20.15
C VAL A 675 10.29 18.74 21.61
N ALA A 676 9.53 17.72 22.02
CA ALA A 676 9.59 17.15 23.37
C ALA A 676 9.18 15.69 23.38
N LEU A 677 9.75 14.92 24.31
CA LEU A 677 9.43 13.51 24.53
C LEU A 677 8.76 13.35 25.91
N TRP A 678 7.75 12.50 26.02
CA TRP A 678 7.24 12.09 27.33
C TRP A 678 6.84 10.62 27.35
N ARG A 679 6.82 10.04 28.54
CA ARG A 679 6.39 8.67 28.76
C ARG A 679 5.11 8.64 29.60
N ARG A 680 4.04 8.08 29.03
CA ARG A 680 2.77 7.80 29.75
C ARG A 680 2.90 6.58 30.66
N GLY A 681 2.07 6.50 31.69
CA GLY A 681 1.95 5.34 32.57
C GLY A 681 1.70 5.69 34.03
N THR A 682 1.27 4.71 34.82
CA THR A 682 1.04 4.87 36.26
C THR A 682 2.39 5.01 36.97
N GLY A 683 2.57 6.10 37.72
CA GLY A 683 3.81 6.45 38.41
C GLY A 683 4.09 5.59 39.65
N GLY A 684 4.04 4.26 39.52
CA GLY A 684 4.31 3.31 40.62
C GLY A 684 5.81 3.16 40.95
N PRO A 685 6.14 2.54 42.09
CA PRO A 685 7.51 2.35 42.57
C PRO A 685 8.37 1.41 41.69
N GLU A 686 7.76 0.62 40.80
CA GLU A 686 8.46 -0.29 39.86
C GLU A 686 8.95 0.41 38.58
N ARG A 687 8.87 1.74 38.51
CA ARG A 687 9.23 2.51 37.31
C ARG A 687 10.75 2.59 37.17
N MET A 688 11.30 1.94 36.15
CA MET A 688 12.74 1.95 35.84
C MET A 688 13.21 3.29 35.26
N CYS A 689 13.16 4.38 36.05
CA CYS A 689 13.50 5.73 35.59
C CYS A 689 14.95 5.83 35.08
N ALA A 690 15.90 5.20 35.77
CA ALA A 690 17.31 5.22 35.35
C ALA A 690 17.52 4.59 33.96
N GLU A 691 16.82 3.50 33.65
CA GLU A 691 16.92 2.86 32.32
C GLU A 691 16.25 3.72 31.25
N PHE A 692 15.07 4.27 31.55
CA PHE A 692 14.39 5.19 30.64
C PHE A 692 15.27 6.42 30.32
N HIS A 693 15.90 7.04 31.33
CA HIS A 693 16.77 8.20 31.12
C HIS A 693 17.96 7.87 30.22
N ARG A 694 18.69 6.80 30.55
CA ARG A 694 19.86 6.34 29.78
C ARG A 694 19.51 6.03 28.34
N ARG A 695 18.40 5.31 28.10
CA ARG A 695 17.98 4.92 26.75
C ARG A 695 17.42 6.09 25.95
N ALA A 696 16.57 6.92 26.55
CA ALA A 696 16.05 8.12 25.89
C ALA A 696 17.18 9.08 25.49
N GLU A 697 18.17 9.30 26.36
CA GLU A 697 19.33 10.13 26.05
C GLU A 697 20.19 9.52 24.94
N ALA A 698 20.43 8.22 24.98
CA ALA A 698 21.20 7.52 23.94
C ALA A 698 20.51 7.56 22.57
N GLU A 699 19.19 7.35 22.50
CA GLU A 699 18.43 7.39 21.26
C GLU A 699 18.33 8.81 20.68
N LEU A 700 18.12 9.83 21.53
CA LEU A 700 18.16 11.24 21.11
C LEU A 700 19.54 11.61 20.55
N ALA A 701 20.62 11.20 21.22
CA ALA A 701 21.98 11.42 20.73
C ALA A 701 22.25 10.68 19.42
N ARG A 702 21.72 9.46 19.24
CA ARG A 702 21.82 8.66 18.01
C ARG A 702 21.06 9.31 16.85
N ALA A 703 19.88 9.88 17.11
CA ALA A 703 19.11 10.61 16.10
C ALA A 703 19.91 11.80 15.54
N ARG A 704 20.70 12.48 16.38
CA ARG A 704 21.47 13.71 16.12
C ARG A 704 20.62 14.95 15.81
N THR A 705 19.57 14.79 15.01
CA THR A 705 18.63 15.84 14.62
C THR A 705 17.20 15.45 14.95
N ALA A 706 16.37 16.44 15.23
CA ALA A 706 14.97 16.25 15.55
C ALA A 706 14.15 15.70 14.38
N GLN A 707 14.57 15.95 13.13
CA GLN A 707 13.94 15.41 11.92
C GLN A 707 13.81 13.87 11.93
N ARG A 708 14.73 13.17 12.60
CA ARG A 708 14.72 11.69 12.67
C ARG A 708 13.82 11.13 13.78
N LEU A 709 13.31 11.97 14.68
CA LEU A 709 12.56 11.53 15.86
C LEU A 709 11.22 10.86 15.56
N PRO A 710 10.40 11.35 14.60
CA PRO A 710 9.14 10.67 14.27
C PRO A 710 9.35 9.21 13.85
N GLY A 711 10.34 8.96 12.99
CA GLY A 711 10.71 7.60 12.55
C GLY A 711 11.31 6.76 13.68
N LEU A 712 12.16 7.36 14.52
CA LEU A 712 12.76 6.68 15.68
C LEU A 712 11.70 6.21 16.68
N VAL A 713 10.77 7.10 17.06
CA VAL A 713 9.71 6.76 18.04
C VAL A 713 8.78 5.69 17.48
N HIS A 714 8.47 5.75 16.17
CA HIS A 714 7.72 4.70 15.49
C HIS A 714 8.45 3.34 15.55
N ALA A 715 9.75 3.30 15.23
CA ALA A 715 10.54 2.07 15.28
C ALA A 715 10.60 1.47 16.71
N LEU A 716 10.69 2.30 17.75
CA LEU A 716 10.64 1.84 19.14
C LEU A 716 9.30 1.21 19.50
N ARG A 717 8.18 1.80 19.06
CA ARG A 717 6.83 1.25 19.29
C ARG A 717 6.62 -0.06 18.53
N ALA A 718 7.14 -0.17 17.31
CA ALA A 718 7.10 -1.40 16.53
C ALA A 718 7.90 -2.52 17.22
N ALA A 719 9.14 -2.24 17.66
CA ALA A 719 9.99 -3.19 18.36
C ALA A 719 9.38 -3.69 19.69
N LEU A 720 8.71 -2.81 20.43
CA LEU A 720 7.97 -3.18 21.64
C LEU A 720 6.84 -4.18 21.32
N ALA A 721 6.09 -3.93 20.25
CA ALA A 721 4.98 -4.80 19.83
C ALA A 721 5.43 -6.17 19.32
N GLU A 722 6.66 -6.28 18.81
CA GLU A 722 7.31 -7.54 18.46
C GLU A 722 7.81 -8.34 19.68
N GLY A 723 7.66 -7.79 20.89
CA GLY A 723 8.08 -8.44 22.13
C GLY A 723 9.59 -8.41 22.37
N ARG A 724 10.33 -7.46 21.75
CA ARG A 724 11.76 -7.31 22.01
C ARG A 724 12.00 -6.82 23.43
N THR A 725 12.72 -7.62 24.20
CA THR A 725 12.95 -7.41 25.64
C THR A 725 13.86 -6.23 25.95
N ASP A 726 14.53 -5.63 24.97
CA ASP A 726 15.34 -4.42 25.12
C ASP A 726 14.56 -3.12 24.88
N SER A 727 13.32 -3.23 24.39
CA SER A 727 12.47 -2.11 23.96
C SER A 727 11.38 -1.74 24.97
N PHE A 728 11.26 -2.47 26.09
CA PHE A 728 10.22 -2.27 27.12
C PHE A 728 10.17 -0.83 27.67
N TRP A 729 11.31 -0.12 27.70
CA TRP A 729 11.40 1.23 28.25
C TRP A 729 10.66 2.27 27.40
N ALA A 730 10.41 1.96 26.12
CA ALA A 730 9.72 2.82 25.18
C ALA A 730 8.19 2.75 25.30
N ASP A 731 7.67 1.88 26.18
CA ASP A 731 6.24 1.79 26.43
C ASP A 731 5.66 3.14 26.87
N GLY A 732 4.58 3.53 26.20
CA GLY A 732 3.89 4.80 26.44
C GLY A 732 4.64 6.05 25.98
N VAL A 733 5.76 5.95 25.25
CA VAL A 733 6.49 7.11 24.73
C VAL A 733 5.66 7.87 23.68
N ALA A 734 5.66 9.18 23.78
CA ALA A 734 5.03 10.13 22.87
C ALA A 734 5.95 11.28 22.51
N LEU A 735 5.67 11.91 21.36
CA LEU A 735 6.50 12.91 20.73
C LEU A 735 5.66 14.12 20.34
N LEU A 736 6.03 15.29 20.86
CA LEU A 736 5.64 16.57 20.31
C LEU A 736 6.69 16.94 19.27
N TYR A 737 6.23 17.29 18.07
CA TYR A 737 7.08 17.70 16.95
C TYR A 737 6.32 18.74 16.13
N ASP A 738 6.71 20.00 16.26
CA ASP A 738 5.97 21.14 15.74
C ASP A 738 6.88 22.09 14.95
N ASP A 739 6.97 21.84 13.66
CA ASP A 739 7.80 22.60 12.71
C ASP A 739 7.29 24.03 12.53
N PRO A 740 8.03 25.07 12.99
CA PRO A 740 7.63 26.45 12.80
C PRO A 740 7.62 26.88 11.33
N HIS A 741 8.28 26.14 10.43
CA HIS A 741 8.23 26.39 8.98
C HIS A 741 7.02 25.77 8.29
N GLN A 742 6.23 24.95 8.99
CA GLN A 742 4.98 24.39 8.50
C GLN A 742 3.83 24.76 9.47
N PRO A 743 3.49 26.04 9.63
CA PRO A 743 2.46 26.45 10.59
C PRO A 743 1.12 25.79 10.28
N LEU A 744 0.36 25.46 11.32
CA LEU A 744 -0.99 24.93 11.16
C LEU A 744 -1.93 26.03 10.65
N PRO A 745 -2.97 25.68 9.88
CA PRO A 745 -4.05 26.63 9.53
C PRO A 745 -4.62 27.24 10.80
N GLY A 746 -4.81 28.56 10.82
CA GLY A 746 -5.33 29.26 12.00
C GLY A 746 -6.77 28.82 12.32
N SER A 747 -7.08 28.68 13.61
CA SER A 747 -8.45 28.46 14.10
C SER A 747 -9.40 29.64 13.85
N ASP A 748 -8.88 30.80 13.42
CA ASP A 748 -9.60 32.06 13.29
C ASP A 748 -10.36 32.24 11.95
N ASP A 749 -10.16 31.37 10.95
CA ASP A 749 -10.94 31.44 9.70
C ASP A 749 -12.37 30.87 9.82
N LEU A 750 -12.76 30.40 11.01
CA LEU A 750 -14.06 29.73 11.25
C LEU A 750 -15.15 30.64 11.86
N PHE A 751 -14.91 31.94 12.03
CA PHE A 751 -15.94 32.89 12.49
C PHE A 751 -16.15 34.13 11.61
N ALA A 752 -15.68 34.14 10.36
CA ALA A 752 -16.19 35.11 9.39
C ALA A 752 -17.57 34.62 8.88
N PRO A 753 -18.69 35.32 9.20
CA PRO A 753 -19.97 34.97 8.61
C PRO A 753 -19.90 35.24 7.10
N LEU A 754 -20.22 34.21 6.30
CA LEU A 754 -20.80 34.39 4.96
C LEU A 754 -22.27 34.01 5.02
#